data_AF-A0A2J6SXU7-F1
#
_entry.id   AF-A0A2J6SXU7-F1
#
_cell.length_a   1.000
_cell.length_b   1.000
_cell.length_c   1.000
_cell.angle_alpha   90.00
_cell.angle_beta   90.00
_cell.angle_gamma   90.00
#
_symmetry.space_group_name_H-M   'P 1'
#
loop_
_entity.id
_entity.type
_entity.pdbx_description
1 polymer ?
#
loop_
_entity_poly.entity_id
_entity_poly.type
_entity_poly.pdbx_seq_one_letter_code
_entity_poly.pdbx_strand_id
1 'polypeptide(L)'
;MVLDPFTAIGLAGNIVQFVDYSSKLISSTYEIYKSSTGSSENHVYLEAIATRLLELNRTLEQPKLTGTKSYDKALLELRAECSQDAEDLLRLIEALRAKKDSKWSSFRKALRSAWEKEEISRLEGRLVAHRNEIATQLTAMLTDQNSTIVSTLNAMVDENKRSSIQRTEELLQLRARIDQIGKSKGEVVKSNFDKLQENLADLVRTGQEILTEQNILKSLRFREIRVRFDQIPEAYNATLEWMLRPSRPRAESSGPENHIKFLEWLEVSSHNQPPYWVGGKPGSGKSTLMKFIYEHAKIKAALQEWAGSDLLVTASFFFWFYGTKMQKSQEGFLQTLLYEILRKCPNLIQTCVPHRWTNLPQDPWTRSELLEVFGIMKQGLTTSTKFCFFIDGLDEFDGEPRDLLPIIRDLSNSPNVKICVSSRPWQIFKDEFDKHPDQRLYLQDLTRKDIQAYVRSNFENDINFQQAREEDSEYKELVNEIVERAQGVWLWVALVTKSLLNGFTYGDNLKDLQRRLHYLPVDLEEFFQHMLDSVEPVYQTQMAQTFLVALTARGILPLVVYSFLDDIREDPNFALNLSRETSYKHDDMFKSDSIGKIRKQEIRMQKRLDARTKGLLEVSPALGQTVPRPFTQIYRTVDFLHRTVGEFLNKKDIKAKFIELAGPNFDSKISLGHGLLAGIKSIPTDPASIMFEISIHELLIYAYMSEIETMVAQTEVVDELERFLCLAYPSKTGIKLTQKRQSLKLDRAILTNSKSHSIFELCVQHGLSIYVNHRLEQDPSLVSSRQWHRPLLSHAFFPAETPGIPAPSIDPTTMVRVLLEHGADPNAVDGDSTTWRNFVHNMVDDFSKSKLKLRDLLLSKGADPNAGSVLFETLTIVSTSPAKVYQMSICDKLFDAGANPNSKYDDTTIWKRYLSYIIYVKSDLQNRNILHNEFKQMKRLLLSGADPNATVNGKTLDLIIEEIFGTYHTAELLDLVRQMRLRTDGGLLSRIWKTTWRRPTQPTSSENDRAASIDLYDA
;
A
#
# COMPACT_ATOMS: atom_id res chain seq x y z
N MET A 1 27.22 3.08 -6.23
CA MET A 1 26.30 2.27 -5.39
C MET A 1 27.17 1.51 -4.40
N VAL A 2 26.90 1.60 -3.09
CA VAL A 2 27.64 0.82 -2.09
C VAL A 2 27.32 -0.66 -2.32
N LEU A 3 28.31 -1.55 -2.27
CA LEU A 3 28.08 -2.99 -2.43
C LEU A 3 27.11 -3.47 -1.35
N ASP A 4 25.95 -4.00 -1.74
CA ASP A 4 25.17 -4.79 -0.80
C ASP A 4 25.89 -6.14 -0.56
N PRO A 5 25.75 -6.72 0.64
CA PRO A 5 26.56 -7.86 1.04
C PRO A 5 26.33 -9.14 0.21
N PHE A 6 25.15 -9.35 -0.38
CA PHE A 6 24.93 -10.51 -1.26
C PHE A 6 25.53 -10.30 -2.64
N THR A 7 25.58 -9.07 -3.13
CA THR A 7 26.37 -8.70 -4.32
C THR A 7 27.87 -8.92 -4.09
N ALA A 8 28.40 -8.66 -2.88
CA ALA A 8 29.81 -8.92 -2.56
C ALA A 8 30.14 -10.41 -2.59
N ILE A 9 29.28 -11.24 -2.01
CA ILE A 9 29.44 -12.71 -2.02
C ILE A 9 29.24 -13.25 -3.44
N GLY A 10 28.27 -12.73 -4.19
CA GLY A 10 28.04 -13.11 -5.59
C GLY A 10 29.24 -12.79 -6.48
N LEU A 11 29.85 -11.60 -6.31
CA LEU A 11 31.09 -11.25 -7.00
C LEU A 11 32.22 -12.23 -6.65
N ALA A 12 32.42 -12.51 -5.36
CA ALA A 12 33.44 -13.47 -4.93
C ALA A 12 33.19 -14.89 -5.48
N GLY A 13 31.93 -15.34 -5.53
CA GLY A 13 31.53 -16.61 -6.14
C GLY A 13 31.85 -16.68 -7.64
N ASN A 14 31.61 -15.59 -8.37
CA ASN A 14 31.96 -15.49 -9.80
C ASN A 14 33.48 -15.55 -10.03
N ILE A 15 34.27 -14.88 -9.18
CA ILE A 15 35.74 -14.91 -9.26
C ILE A 15 36.26 -16.32 -8.91
N VAL A 16 35.72 -16.98 -7.88
CA VAL A 16 36.03 -18.38 -7.54
C VAL A 16 35.79 -19.30 -8.74
N GLN A 17 34.61 -19.18 -9.38
CA GLN A 17 34.27 -19.98 -10.55
C GLN A 17 35.21 -19.70 -11.72
N PHE A 18 35.54 -18.44 -11.97
CA PHE A 18 36.47 -18.05 -13.03
C PHE A 18 37.86 -18.69 -12.84
N VAL A 19 38.41 -18.62 -11.63
CA VAL A 19 39.74 -19.18 -11.32
C VAL A 19 39.74 -20.70 -11.46
N ASP A 20 38.68 -21.39 -11.04
CA ASP A 20 38.57 -22.84 -11.18
C ASP A 20 38.51 -23.29 -12.65
N TYR A 21 37.63 -22.67 -13.45
CA TYR A 21 37.51 -22.99 -14.88
C TYR A 21 38.78 -22.64 -15.67
N SER A 22 39.44 -21.53 -15.34
CA SER A 22 40.75 -21.16 -15.92
C SER A 22 41.83 -22.19 -15.58
N SER A 23 41.86 -22.66 -14.32
CA SER A 23 42.81 -23.69 -13.88
C SER A 23 42.58 -25.02 -14.61
N LYS A 24 41.31 -25.43 -14.73
CA LYS A 24 40.89 -26.64 -15.47
C LYS A 24 41.20 -26.54 -16.95
N LEU A 25 41.06 -25.35 -17.55
CA LEU A 25 41.42 -25.11 -18.96
C LEU A 25 42.93 -25.29 -19.18
N ILE A 26 43.76 -24.70 -18.32
CA ILE A 26 45.22 -24.80 -18.41
C ILE A 26 45.69 -26.23 -18.19
N SER A 27 45.16 -26.94 -17.17
CA SER A 27 45.55 -28.32 -16.91
C SER A 27 45.17 -29.27 -18.05
N SER A 28 43.94 -29.16 -18.56
CA SER A 28 43.46 -29.97 -19.69
C SER A 28 44.29 -29.70 -20.95
N THR A 29 44.63 -28.44 -21.19
CA THR A 29 45.53 -28.03 -22.28
C THR A 29 46.92 -28.63 -22.11
N TYR A 30 47.48 -28.60 -20.90
CA TYR A 30 48.80 -29.13 -20.60
C TYR A 30 48.87 -30.66 -20.71
N GLU A 31 47.79 -31.36 -20.36
CA GLU A 31 47.65 -32.79 -20.59
C GLU A 31 47.62 -33.11 -22.09
N ILE A 32 46.94 -32.30 -22.90
CA ILE A 32 46.96 -32.39 -24.37
C ILE A 32 48.35 -32.11 -24.93
N TYR A 33 49.09 -31.18 -24.33
CA TYR A 33 50.51 -30.92 -24.66
C TYR A 33 51.40 -32.15 -24.38
N LYS A 34 51.15 -32.91 -23.30
CA LYS A 34 51.95 -34.09 -22.91
C LYS A 34 51.54 -35.41 -23.58
N SER A 35 50.26 -35.64 -23.84
CA SER A 35 49.74 -36.92 -24.37
C SER A 35 50.32 -37.29 -25.74
N SER A 36 50.57 -38.58 -25.99
CA SER A 36 51.12 -39.12 -27.25
C SER A 36 50.06 -39.62 -28.26
N THR A 37 48.81 -39.78 -27.83
CA THR A 37 47.70 -40.31 -28.64
C THR A 37 46.55 -39.30 -28.66
N GLY A 38 46.46 -38.52 -29.74
CA GLY A 38 45.42 -37.51 -29.91
C GLY A 38 44.03 -38.11 -30.09
N SER A 39 43.14 -37.88 -29.12
CA SER A 39 41.69 -38.13 -29.23
C SER A 39 40.93 -36.85 -29.59
N SER A 40 39.88 -36.96 -30.41
CA SER A 40 38.98 -35.86 -30.79
C SER A 40 38.03 -35.42 -29.67
N GLU A 41 37.78 -36.26 -28.66
CA GLU A 41 36.91 -35.92 -27.51
C GLU A 41 37.47 -34.75 -26.68
N ASN A 42 38.79 -34.63 -26.59
CA ASN A 42 39.45 -33.56 -25.81
C ASN A 42 39.30 -32.17 -26.43
N HIS A 43 39.04 -32.08 -27.75
CA HIS A 43 38.81 -30.79 -28.44
C HIS A 43 37.44 -30.20 -28.09
N VAL A 44 36.40 -31.06 -28.07
CA VAL A 44 35.04 -30.66 -27.68
C VAL A 44 35.00 -30.21 -26.22
N TYR A 45 35.76 -30.88 -25.35
CA TYR A 45 35.88 -30.53 -23.93
C TYR A 45 36.58 -29.17 -23.70
N LEU A 46 37.67 -28.89 -24.40
CA LEU A 46 38.35 -27.58 -24.34
C LEU A 46 37.46 -26.44 -24.87
N GLU A 47 36.76 -26.65 -25.98
CA GLU A 47 35.87 -25.62 -26.55
C GLU A 47 34.69 -25.31 -25.61
N ALA A 48 34.17 -26.31 -24.92
CA ALA A 48 33.14 -26.13 -23.88
C ALA A 48 33.65 -25.31 -22.68
N ILE A 49 34.85 -25.60 -22.17
CA ILE A 49 35.45 -24.85 -21.05
C ILE A 49 35.77 -23.41 -21.45
N ALA A 50 36.33 -23.20 -22.65
CA ALA A 50 36.64 -21.87 -23.18
C ALA A 50 35.38 -21.02 -23.38
N THR A 51 34.31 -21.62 -23.90
CA THR A 51 33.00 -20.95 -24.05
C THR A 51 32.43 -20.55 -22.69
N ARG A 52 32.58 -21.40 -21.67
CA ARG A 52 32.13 -21.08 -20.31
C ARG A 52 32.94 -19.95 -19.67
N LEU A 53 34.25 -19.88 -19.93
CA LEU A 53 35.11 -18.77 -19.51
C LEU A 53 34.71 -17.43 -20.16
N LEU A 54 34.32 -17.44 -21.44
CA LEU A 54 33.78 -16.25 -22.12
C LEU A 54 32.51 -15.72 -21.44
N GLU A 55 31.60 -16.61 -21.04
CA GLU A 55 30.37 -16.23 -20.32
C GLU A 55 30.67 -15.64 -18.93
N LEU A 56 31.60 -16.25 -18.20
CA LEU A 56 32.02 -15.77 -16.87
C LEU A 56 32.71 -14.41 -16.96
N ASN A 57 33.57 -14.18 -17.97
CA ASN A 57 34.24 -12.91 -18.17
C ASN A 57 33.24 -11.76 -18.41
N ARG A 58 32.20 -11.99 -19.22
CA ARG A 58 31.11 -11.01 -19.39
C ARG A 58 30.37 -10.69 -18.09
N THR A 59 30.24 -11.69 -17.21
CA THR A 59 29.61 -11.51 -15.90
C THR A 59 30.50 -10.71 -14.96
N LEU A 60 31.83 -10.82 -15.11
CA LEU A 60 32.84 -10.01 -14.43
C LEU A 60 32.96 -8.58 -15.00
N GLU A 61 32.30 -8.20 -16.09
CA GLU A 61 32.41 -6.86 -16.73
C GLU A 61 31.25 -5.87 -16.40
N GLN A 62 30.23 -6.25 -15.64
CA GLN A 62 29.06 -5.40 -15.34
C GLN A 62 29.34 -4.16 -14.41
N PRO A 63 28.53 -3.07 -14.45
CA PRO A 63 29.03 -1.69 -14.26
C PRO A 63 29.30 -1.20 -12.82
N LYS A 64 30.23 -0.23 -12.73
CA LYS A 64 30.58 0.73 -11.64
C LYS A 64 30.10 0.41 -10.21
N LEU A 65 30.80 -0.50 -9.56
CA LEU A 65 30.71 -0.75 -8.12
C LEU A 65 31.75 0.10 -7.36
N THR A 66 31.36 0.69 -6.22
CA THR A 66 32.26 1.47 -5.35
C THR A 66 32.23 0.88 -3.95
N GLY A 67 33.33 0.24 -3.53
CA GLY A 67 33.50 -0.34 -2.20
C GLY A 67 34.11 0.64 -1.20
N THR A 68 33.60 0.69 0.02
CA THR A 68 34.11 1.57 1.09
C THR A 68 35.06 0.86 2.06
N LYS A 69 35.03 -0.48 2.14
CA LYS A 69 35.88 -1.27 3.06
C LYS A 69 37.09 -1.88 2.34
N SER A 70 38.14 -2.23 3.09
CA SER A 70 39.43 -2.71 2.55
C SER A 70 39.31 -3.98 1.70
N TYR A 71 38.45 -4.93 2.11
CA TYR A 71 38.21 -6.16 1.35
C TYR A 71 37.33 -5.95 0.11
N ASP A 72 36.42 -4.97 0.12
CA ASP A 72 35.63 -4.62 -1.08
C ASP A 72 36.55 -4.10 -2.18
N LYS A 73 37.56 -3.31 -1.82
CA LYS A 73 38.59 -2.84 -2.76
C LYS A 73 39.44 -3.99 -3.29
N ALA A 74 39.91 -4.88 -2.41
CA ALA A 74 40.68 -6.06 -2.81
C ALA A 74 39.90 -6.99 -3.75
N LEU A 75 38.59 -7.20 -3.54
CA LEU A 75 37.74 -7.97 -4.45
C LEU A 75 37.56 -7.29 -5.81
N LEU A 76 37.47 -5.95 -5.85
CA LEU A 76 37.39 -5.20 -7.10
C LEU A 76 38.73 -5.19 -7.86
N GLU A 77 39.86 -5.20 -7.16
CA GLU A 77 41.20 -5.35 -7.73
C GLU A 77 41.38 -6.77 -8.30
N LEU A 78 41.06 -7.81 -7.52
CA LEU A 78 41.07 -9.21 -7.98
C LEU A 78 40.18 -9.45 -9.20
N ARG A 79 39.01 -8.81 -9.24
CA ARG A 79 38.12 -8.83 -10.41
C ARG A 79 38.81 -8.29 -11.66
N ALA A 80 39.51 -7.16 -11.55
CA ALA A 80 40.21 -6.55 -12.68
C ALA A 80 41.37 -7.44 -13.16
N GLU A 81 42.14 -8.02 -12.22
CA GLU A 81 43.23 -8.96 -12.53
C GLU A 81 42.71 -10.24 -13.21
N CYS A 82 41.62 -10.81 -12.71
CA CYS A 82 40.97 -11.98 -13.32
C CYS A 82 40.40 -11.67 -14.72
N SER A 83 39.89 -10.45 -14.93
CA SER A 83 39.40 -10.03 -16.26
C SER A 83 40.55 -9.93 -17.26
N GLN A 84 41.71 -9.43 -16.82
CA GLN A 84 42.93 -9.40 -17.64
C GLN A 84 43.43 -10.83 -17.97
N ASP A 85 43.42 -11.73 -16.98
CA ASP A 85 43.77 -13.14 -17.19
C ASP A 85 42.82 -13.84 -18.17
N ALA A 86 41.53 -13.48 -18.14
CA ALA A 86 40.55 -13.97 -19.09
C ALA A 86 40.89 -13.54 -20.51
N GLU A 87 41.18 -12.25 -20.72
CA GLU A 87 41.58 -11.74 -22.04
C GLU A 87 42.85 -12.43 -22.57
N ASP A 88 43.85 -12.62 -21.70
CA ASP A 88 45.10 -13.28 -22.07
C ASP A 88 44.84 -14.74 -22.48
N LEU A 89 44.04 -15.49 -21.70
CA LEU A 89 43.64 -16.86 -22.02
C LEU A 89 42.82 -16.94 -23.32
N LEU A 90 41.92 -15.99 -23.57
CA LEU A 90 41.09 -15.96 -24.77
C LEU A 90 41.89 -15.66 -26.02
N ARG A 91 42.83 -14.70 -25.97
CA ARG A 91 43.74 -14.41 -27.08
C ARG A 91 44.57 -15.65 -27.45
N LEU A 92 45.02 -16.40 -26.44
CA LEU A 92 45.75 -17.65 -26.64
C LEU A 92 44.88 -18.75 -27.29
N ILE A 93 43.61 -18.88 -26.88
CA ILE A 93 42.66 -19.84 -27.48
C ILE A 93 42.32 -19.46 -28.93
N GLU A 94 42.11 -18.18 -29.22
CA GLU A 94 41.80 -17.69 -30.58
C GLU A 94 42.97 -17.92 -31.55
N ALA A 95 44.21 -17.73 -31.08
CA ALA A 95 45.42 -18.04 -31.85
C ALA A 95 45.51 -19.54 -32.23
N LEU A 96 44.94 -20.43 -31.40
CA LEU A 96 44.83 -21.87 -31.69
C LEU A 96 43.71 -22.18 -32.68
N ARG A 97 42.61 -21.41 -32.66
CA ARG A 97 41.44 -21.59 -33.54
C ARG A 97 41.69 -21.17 -34.99
N ALA A 98 42.62 -20.25 -35.23
CA ALA A 98 42.92 -19.69 -36.56
C ALA A 98 43.58 -20.68 -37.55
N LYS A 99 43.99 -21.89 -37.12
CA LYS A 99 44.59 -22.92 -37.98
C LYS A 99 43.62 -24.07 -38.26
N LYS A 100 42.58 -23.79 -39.06
CA LYS A 100 41.43 -24.69 -39.26
C LYS A 100 41.65 -25.96 -40.10
N ASP A 101 42.77 -26.11 -40.83
CA ASP A 101 42.91 -27.18 -41.85
C ASP A 101 44.15 -28.08 -41.74
N SER A 102 44.60 -28.45 -40.53
CA SER A 102 45.71 -29.41 -40.46
C SER A 102 45.58 -30.45 -39.36
N LYS A 103 45.96 -31.68 -39.75
CA LYS A 103 46.09 -32.89 -38.93
C LYS A 103 46.58 -32.55 -37.52
N TRP A 104 46.04 -33.21 -36.49
CA TRP A 104 46.30 -32.97 -35.04
C TRP A 104 47.78 -32.80 -34.64
N SER A 105 48.73 -33.31 -35.43
CA SER A 105 50.17 -33.05 -35.28
C SER A 105 50.58 -31.59 -35.50
N SER A 106 49.86 -30.83 -36.33
CA SER A 106 50.03 -29.39 -36.56
C SER A 106 49.35 -28.53 -35.50
N PHE A 107 48.22 -28.98 -34.93
CA PHE A 107 47.62 -28.37 -33.73
C PHE A 107 48.60 -28.43 -32.55
N ARG A 108 49.23 -29.60 -32.31
CA ARG A 108 50.29 -29.76 -31.31
C ARG A 108 51.50 -28.85 -31.57
N LYS A 109 51.91 -28.67 -32.83
CA LYS A 109 53.00 -27.75 -33.19
C LYS A 109 52.62 -26.27 -33.01
N ALA A 110 51.38 -25.90 -33.30
CA ALA A 110 50.85 -24.56 -33.04
C ALA A 110 50.74 -24.30 -31.53
N LEU A 111 50.30 -25.29 -30.75
CA LEU A 111 50.22 -25.24 -29.30
C LEU A 111 51.62 -25.13 -28.67
N ARG A 112 52.63 -25.82 -29.23
CA ARG A 112 54.05 -25.65 -28.85
C ARG A 112 54.65 -24.28 -29.23
N SER A 113 54.13 -23.60 -30.26
CA SER A 113 54.65 -22.29 -30.68
C SER A 113 53.89 -21.12 -30.05
N ALA A 114 52.65 -21.34 -29.59
CA ALA A 114 51.81 -20.33 -28.95
C ALA A 114 51.87 -20.38 -27.41
N TRP A 115 52.23 -21.54 -26.84
CA TRP A 115 52.43 -21.71 -25.40
C TRP A 115 53.88 -22.11 -25.11
N GLU A 116 54.71 -21.14 -24.74
CA GLU A 116 56.01 -21.44 -24.14
C GLU A 116 55.81 -22.01 -22.72
N LYS A 117 56.64 -22.98 -22.32
CA LYS A 117 56.52 -23.67 -21.01
C LYS A 117 56.56 -22.69 -19.83
N GLU A 118 57.31 -21.60 -19.96
CA GLU A 118 57.39 -20.53 -18.96
C GLU A 118 56.08 -19.73 -18.86
N GLU A 119 55.39 -19.50 -19.97
CA GLU A 119 54.16 -18.71 -20.00
C GLU A 119 52.96 -19.45 -19.41
N ILE A 120 52.85 -20.78 -19.66
CA ILE A 120 51.87 -21.65 -18.97
C ILE A 120 52.11 -21.62 -17.46
N SER A 121 53.36 -21.85 -17.05
CA SER A 121 53.72 -21.92 -15.62
C SER A 121 53.49 -20.59 -14.91
N ARG A 122 53.66 -19.47 -15.64
CA ARG A 122 53.38 -18.11 -15.14
C ARG A 122 51.88 -17.87 -14.97
N LEU A 123 51.05 -18.21 -15.95
CA LEU A 123 49.58 -18.07 -15.86
C LEU A 123 48.98 -18.99 -14.79
N GLU A 124 49.43 -20.24 -14.72
CA GLU A 124 49.05 -21.18 -13.67
C GLU A 124 49.45 -20.65 -12.28
N GLY A 125 50.66 -20.10 -12.15
CA GLY A 125 51.13 -19.48 -10.92
C GLY A 125 50.29 -18.27 -10.48
N ARG A 126 49.89 -17.41 -11.43
CA ARG A 126 48.99 -16.26 -11.18
C ARG A 126 47.60 -16.71 -10.73
N LEU A 127 46.99 -17.68 -11.41
CA LEU A 127 45.68 -18.20 -11.04
C LEU A 127 45.69 -18.88 -9.66
N VAL A 128 46.76 -19.60 -9.32
CA VAL A 128 46.94 -20.16 -7.97
C VAL A 128 47.13 -19.06 -6.92
N ALA A 129 47.82 -17.97 -7.25
CA ALA A 129 47.95 -16.80 -6.38
C ALA A 129 46.58 -16.13 -6.15
N HIS A 130 45.82 -15.85 -7.22
CA HIS A 130 44.46 -15.31 -7.13
C HIS A 130 43.54 -16.24 -6.31
N ARG A 131 43.60 -17.56 -6.53
CA ARG A 131 42.87 -18.56 -5.73
C ARG A 131 43.14 -18.40 -4.22
N ASN A 132 44.42 -18.27 -3.85
CA ASN A 132 44.83 -18.11 -2.45
C ASN A 132 44.39 -16.77 -1.86
N GLU A 133 44.42 -15.71 -2.67
CA GLU A 133 44.04 -14.38 -2.26
C GLU A 133 42.52 -14.25 -2.09
N ILE A 134 41.72 -14.78 -3.02
CA ILE A 134 40.26 -14.88 -2.92
C ILE A 134 39.85 -15.64 -1.66
N ALA A 135 40.47 -16.80 -1.40
CA ALA A 135 40.20 -17.58 -0.19
C ALA A 135 40.51 -16.78 1.09
N THR A 136 41.58 -15.98 1.07
CA THR A 136 41.98 -15.12 2.21
C THR A 136 41.00 -13.96 2.40
N GLN A 137 40.61 -13.27 1.33
CA GLN A 137 39.65 -12.16 1.38
C GLN A 137 38.25 -12.63 1.79
N LEU A 138 37.77 -13.75 1.24
CA LEU A 138 36.51 -14.37 1.65
C LEU A 138 36.54 -14.80 3.11
N THR A 139 37.63 -15.42 3.57
CA THR A 139 37.76 -15.79 4.98
C THR A 139 37.74 -14.54 5.87
N ALA A 140 38.44 -13.46 5.50
CA ALA A 140 38.41 -12.20 6.23
C ALA A 140 37.01 -11.57 6.25
N MET A 141 36.28 -11.60 5.13
CA MET A 141 34.89 -11.12 5.04
C MET A 141 33.92 -11.94 5.90
N LEU A 142 34.12 -13.26 6.02
CA LEU A 142 33.24 -14.15 6.76
C LEU A 142 33.59 -14.26 8.26
N THR A 143 34.85 -13.99 8.64
CA THR A 143 35.32 -14.03 10.04
C THR A 143 35.24 -12.68 10.76
N ASP A 144 35.18 -11.57 10.02
CA ASP A 144 34.95 -10.25 10.59
C ASP A 144 33.53 -10.17 11.16
N GLN A 145 33.42 -10.10 12.50
CA GLN A 145 32.14 -9.90 13.20
C GLN A 145 31.49 -8.55 12.86
N ASN A 146 32.25 -7.60 12.31
CA ASN A 146 31.78 -6.31 11.80
C ASN A 146 31.56 -6.31 10.27
N SER A 147 31.57 -7.48 9.62
CA SER A 147 31.27 -7.59 8.21
C SER A 147 29.83 -7.19 7.90
N THR A 148 29.64 -6.55 6.74
CA THR A 148 28.32 -6.12 6.27
C THR A 148 27.39 -7.33 6.05
N ILE A 149 27.97 -8.51 5.80
CA ILE A 149 27.27 -9.79 5.58
C ILE A 149 26.66 -10.31 6.88
N VAL A 150 27.47 -10.48 7.94
CA VAL A 150 26.99 -10.99 9.23
C VAL A 150 25.96 -10.04 9.83
N SER A 151 26.18 -8.73 9.72
CA SER A 151 25.20 -7.72 10.18
C SER A 151 23.89 -7.75 9.37
N THR A 152 23.94 -7.94 8.05
CA THR A 152 22.72 -8.06 7.23
C THR A 152 21.97 -9.36 7.50
N LEU A 153 22.67 -10.49 7.65
CA LEU A 153 22.05 -11.76 8.04
C LEU A 153 21.43 -11.69 9.43
N ASN A 154 22.10 -11.04 10.38
CA ASN A 154 21.54 -10.78 11.71
C ASN A 154 20.27 -9.93 11.60
N ALA A 155 20.29 -8.87 10.79
CA ALA A 155 19.12 -8.04 10.54
C ALA A 155 17.98 -8.86 9.89
N MET A 156 18.27 -9.75 8.95
CA MET A 156 17.30 -10.66 8.34
C MET A 156 16.72 -11.66 9.33
N VAL A 157 17.56 -12.25 10.20
CA VAL A 157 17.13 -13.16 11.26
C VAL A 157 16.23 -12.43 12.25
N ASP A 158 16.65 -11.24 12.69
CA ASP A 158 15.87 -10.40 13.60
C ASP A 158 14.54 -10.00 12.96
N GLU A 159 14.54 -9.68 11.67
CA GLU A 159 13.32 -9.37 10.93
C GLU A 159 12.39 -10.57 10.76
N ASN A 160 12.92 -11.75 10.42
CA ASN A 160 12.11 -12.97 10.32
C ASN A 160 11.51 -13.35 11.67
N LYS A 161 12.27 -13.22 12.76
CA LYS A 161 11.77 -13.40 14.13
C LYS A 161 10.67 -12.39 14.45
N ARG A 162 10.91 -11.10 14.22
CA ARG A 162 9.93 -10.02 14.46
C ARG A 162 8.64 -10.19 13.64
N SER A 163 8.77 -10.63 12.40
CA SER A 163 7.65 -10.80 11.46
C SER A 163 7.05 -12.20 11.50
N SER A 164 7.57 -13.11 12.35
CA SER A 164 7.14 -14.50 12.46
C SER A 164 7.11 -15.25 11.12
N ILE A 165 8.08 -14.95 10.24
CA ILE A 165 8.21 -15.54 8.92
C ILE A 165 8.76 -16.96 9.04
N GLN A 166 8.13 -17.93 8.37
CA GLN A 166 8.47 -19.35 8.43
C GLN A 166 9.74 -19.71 7.64
N ARG A 167 10.85 -19.03 7.95
CA ARG A 167 12.21 -19.30 7.43
C ARG A 167 13.33 -19.03 8.43
N THR A 168 12.99 -18.80 9.71
CA THR A 168 14.00 -18.51 10.74
C THR A 168 15.03 -19.64 10.87
N GLU A 169 14.60 -20.89 10.81
CA GLU A 169 15.49 -22.05 10.93
C GLU A 169 16.45 -22.16 9.72
N GLU A 170 15.95 -21.98 8.50
CA GLU A 170 16.78 -21.95 7.28
C GLU A 170 17.83 -20.82 7.34
N LEU A 171 17.47 -19.63 7.84
CA LEU A 171 18.42 -18.55 8.06
C LEU A 171 19.45 -18.86 9.15
N LEU A 172 19.05 -19.52 10.23
CA LEU A 172 19.96 -19.94 11.30
C LEU A 172 20.94 -21.00 10.79
N GLN A 173 20.47 -21.94 9.97
CA GLN A 173 21.32 -22.90 9.28
C GLN A 173 22.27 -22.22 8.29
N LEU A 174 21.79 -21.23 7.54
CA LEU A 174 22.62 -20.44 6.63
C LEU A 174 23.73 -19.70 7.38
N ARG A 175 23.39 -19.08 8.51
CA ARG A 175 24.35 -18.43 9.40
C ARG A 175 25.36 -19.42 9.98
N ALA A 176 24.90 -20.59 10.41
CA ALA A 176 25.79 -21.63 10.93
C ALA A 176 26.78 -22.14 9.86
N ARG A 177 26.34 -22.28 8.61
CA ARG A 177 27.21 -22.63 7.47
C ARG A 177 28.28 -21.56 7.23
N ILE A 178 27.91 -20.29 7.29
CA ILE A 178 28.85 -19.16 7.17
C ILE A 178 29.88 -19.17 8.29
N ASP A 179 29.44 -19.38 9.53
CA ASP A 179 30.32 -19.47 10.69
C ASP A 179 31.29 -20.66 10.58
N GLN A 180 30.85 -21.78 10.00
CA GLN A 180 31.70 -22.95 9.74
C GLN A 180 32.76 -22.66 8.67
N ILE A 181 32.40 -21.97 7.58
CA ILE A 181 33.35 -21.55 6.55
C ILE A 181 34.39 -20.59 7.14
N GLY A 182 33.95 -19.60 7.93
CA GLY A 182 34.85 -18.66 8.60
C GLY A 182 35.79 -19.33 9.61
N LYS A 183 35.34 -20.36 10.32
CA LYS A 183 36.18 -21.09 11.30
C LYS A 183 37.15 -22.09 10.67
N SER A 184 36.96 -22.45 9.40
CA SER A 184 37.87 -23.36 8.71
C SER A 184 39.23 -22.70 8.49
N LYS A 185 40.33 -23.36 8.90
CA LYS A 185 41.69 -22.83 8.68
C LYS A 185 41.88 -22.63 7.18
N GLY A 186 42.54 -21.53 6.76
CA GLY A 186 42.72 -21.16 5.35
C GLY A 186 43.30 -22.27 4.44
N GLU A 187 43.97 -23.29 5.00
CA GLU A 187 44.43 -24.48 4.26
C GLU A 187 43.31 -25.45 3.85
N VAL A 188 42.20 -25.53 4.61
CA VAL A 188 41.03 -26.38 4.29
C VAL A 188 40.14 -25.73 3.22
N VAL A 189 40.04 -24.40 3.23
CA VAL A 189 39.40 -23.60 2.17
C VAL A 189 40.17 -23.74 0.85
N LYS A 190 41.50 -23.81 0.93
CA LYS A 190 42.38 -24.04 -0.23
C LYS A 190 42.18 -25.42 -0.87
N SER A 191 41.94 -26.49 -0.11
CA SER A 191 41.83 -27.85 -0.65
C SER A 191 40.44 -28.23 -1.15
N ASN A 192 39.37 -27.54 -0.72
CA ASN A 192 37.97 -27.83 -1.08
C ASN A 192 37.29 -26.67 -1.82
N PHE A 193 37.91 -26.16 -2.89
CA PHE A 193 37.46 -24.98 -3.61
C PHE A 193 36.09 -25.19 -4.31
N ASP A 194 35.81 -26.40 -4.84
CA ASP A 194 34.51 -26.73 -5.43
C ASP A 194 33.37 -26.66 -4.40
N LYS A 195 33.58 -27.18 -3.18
CA LYS A 195 32.60 -27.11 -2.08
C LYS A 195 32.38 -25.67 -1.61
N LEU A 196 33.43 -24.85 -1.61
CA LEU A 196 33.30 -23.42 -1.29
C LEU A 196 32.43 -22.71 -2.33
N GLN A 197 32.63 -22.99 -3.61
CA GLN A 197 31.82 -22.43 -4.69
C GLN A 197 30.34 -22.78 -4.54
N GLU A 198 30.01 -24.06 -4.33
CA GLU A 198 28.63 -24.52 -4.14
C GLU A 198 27.97 -23.85 -2.93
N ASN A 199 28.69 -23.76 -1.80
CA ASN A 199 28.19 -23.13 -0.58
C ASN A 199 27.93 -21.62 -0.76
N LEU A 200 28.80 -20.90 -1.48
CA LEU A 200 28.62 -19.47 -1.73
C LEU A 200 27.47 -19.20 -2.70
N ALA A 201 27.32 -20.03 -3.74
CA ALA A 201 26.22 -19.92 -4.69
C ALA A 201 24.86 -20.20 -4.02
N ASP A 202 24.78 -21.24 -3.19
CA ASP A 202 23.57 -21.57 -2.42
C ASP A 202 23.20 -20.45 -1.43
N LEU A 203 24.21 -19.82 -0.81
CA LEU A 203 24.04 -18.72 0.12
C LEU A 203 23.54 -17.45 -0.56
N VAL A 204 24.11 -17.07 -1.70
CA VAL A 204 23.67 -15.89 -2.47
C VAL A 204 22.23 -16.08 -2.93
N ARG A 205 21.91 -17.25 -3.48
CA ARG A 205 20.56 -17.60 -3.91
C ARG A 205 19.57 -17.51 -2.76
N THR A 206 19.79 -18.28 -1.70
CA THR A 206 18.90 -18.35 -0.54
C THR A 206 18.74 -16.98 0.13
N GLY A 207 19.84 -16.23 0.28
CA GLY A 207 19.83 -14.90 0.86
C GLY A 207 19.06 -13.87 0.03
N GLN A 208 19.19 -13.90 -1.29
CA GLN A 208 18.43 -13.03 -2.20
C GLN A 208 16.94 -13.39 -2.24
N GLU A 209 16.60 -14.68 -2.23
CA GLU A 209 15.21 -15.15 -2.14
C GLU A 209 14.55 -14.62 -0.87
N ILE A 210 15.18 -14.84 0.29
CA ILE A 210 14.65 -14.38 1.59
C ILE A 210 14.56 -12.85 1.65
N LEU A 211 15.54 -12.12 1.12
CA LEU A 211 15.48 -10.66 1.07
C LEU A 211 14.30 -10.18 0.22
N THR A 212 14.08 -10.81 -0.93
CA THR A 212 12.98 -10.48 -1.84
C THR A 212 11.63 -10.74 -1.18
N GLU A 213 11.48 -11.89 -0.51
CA GLU A 213 10.29 -12.21 0.28
C GLU A 213 10.03 -11.19 1.38
N GLN A 214 11.05 -10.83 2.16
CA GLN A 214 10.94 -9.82 3.20
C GLN A 214 10.50 -8.47 2.64
N ASN A 215 11.03 -8.06 1.50
CA ASN A 215 10.65 -6.80 0.85
C ASN A 215 9.20 -6.83 0.36
N ILE A 216 8.74 -7.95 -0.22
CA ILE A 216 7.34 -8.12 -0.62
C ILE A 216 6.42 -8.10 0.60
N LEU A 217 6.74 -8.85 1.66
CA LEU A 217 5.96 -8.88 2.90
C LEU A 217 5.91 -7.50 3.58
N LYS A 218 7.03 -6.76 3.60
CA LYS A 218 7.08 -5.36 4.06
C LYS A 218 6.15 -4.47 3.25
N SER A 219 6.04 -4.69 1.94
CA SER A 219 5.19 -3.87 1.07
C SER A 219 3.69 -4.11 1.29
N LEU A 220 3.29 -5.32 1.72
CA LEU A 220 1.91 -5.65 2.11
C LEU A 220 1.56 -5.11 3.51
N ARG A 221 2.54 -4.97 4.39
CA ARG A 221 2.33 -4.54 5.77
C ARG A 221 2.13 -3.02 5.84
N PHE A 222 1.01 -2.59 6.41
CA PHE A 222 0.78 -1.21 6.85
C PHE A 222 0.96 -1.08 8.37
N ARG A 223 1.13 0.15 8.86
CA ARG A 223 1.51 0.42 10.26
C ARG A 223 0.42 0.00 11.24
N GLU A 224 -0.83 0.23 10.89
CA GLU A 224 -2.00 0.07 11.77
C GLU A 224 -2.57 -1.36 11.78
N ILE A 225 -1.91 -2.30 11.08
CA ILE A 225 -2.39 -3.67 10.81
C ILE A 225 -2.78 -4.47 12.07
N ARG A 226 -2.23 -4.14 13.24
CA ARG A 226 -2.57 -4.76 14.54
C ARG A 226 -3.19 -3.82 15.55
N VAL A 227 -3.25 -2.52 15.26
CA VAL A 227 -3.69 -1.50 16.22
C VAL A 227 -5.06 -1.82 16.80
N ARG A 228 -6.03 -2.11 15.93
CA ARG A 228 -7.41 -2.36 16.38
C ARG A 228 -7.47 -3.60 17.27
N PHE A 229 -6.74 -4.65 16.91
CA PHE A 229 -6.65 -5.87 17.71
C PHE A 229 -6.09 -5.60 19.11
N ASP A 230 -4.99 -4.85 19.20
CA ASP A 230 -4.32 -4.52 20.45
C ASP A 230 -5.18 -3.60 21.35
N GLN A 231 -6.02 -2.74 20.76
CA GLN A 231 -6.94 -1.85 21.48
C GLN A 231 -8.17 -2.58 22.05
N ILE A 232 -8.53 -3.75 21.54
CA ILE A 232 -9.68 -4.50 22.07
C ILE A 232 -9.33 -4.99 23.48
N PRO A 233 -10.14 -4.66 24.50
CA PRO A 233 -9.92 -5.15 25.85
C PRO A 233 -9.93 -6.68 25.91
N GLU A 234 -9.12 -7.24 26.79
CA GLU A 234 -9.19 -8.66 27.11
C GLU A 234 -10.58 -9.02 27.67
N ALA A 235 -11.01 -10.25 27.43
CA ALA A 235 -12.22 -10.77 28.07
C ALA A 235 -12.06 -10.72 29.59
N TYR A 236 -13.13 -10.33 30.29
CA TYR A 236 -13.11 -10.33 31.75
C TYR A 236 -12.90 -11.75 32.28
N ASN A 237 -12.22 -11.89 33.42
CA ASN A 237 -11.86 -13.19 33.96
C ASN A 237 -13.09 -14.12 34.10
N ALA A 238 -12.94 -15.38 33.66
CA ALA A 238 -13.98 -16.41 33.65
C ALA A 238 -15.25 -16.11 32.82
N THR A 239 -15.20 -15.15 31.89
CA THR A 239 -16.29 -14.89 30.91
C THR A 239 -16.02 -15.58 29.57
N LEU A 240 -17.06 -15.79 28.76
CA LEU A 240 -17.00 -16.39 27.42
C LEU A 240 -16.55 -17.87 27.37
N GLU A 241 -16.28 -18.50 28.53
CA GLU A 241 -15.85 -19.91 28.61
C GLU A 241 -16.89 -20.89 28.06
N TRP A 242 -18.16 -20.48 27.98
CA TRP A 242 -19.20 -21.28 27.34
C TRP A 242 -18.89 -21.58 25.87
N MET A 243 -18.14 -20.73 25.17
CA MET A 243 -17.71 -20.95 23.78
C MET A 243 -16.72 -22.12 23.65
N LEU A 244 -16.10 -22.52 24.77
CA LEU A 244 -15.11 -23.58 24.86
C LEU A 244 -15.73 -24.92 25.27
N ARG A 245 -17.05 -25.01 25.45
CA ARG A 245 -17.74 -26.22 25.87
C ARG A 245 -18.31 -26.94 24.64
N PRO A 246 -18.17 -28.28 24.56
CA PRO A 246 -18.86 -29.05 23.52
C PRO A 246 -20.38 -28.95 23.72
N SER A 247 -21.13 -29.04 22.61
CA SER A 247 -22.58 -29.03 22.60
C SER A 247 -23.14 -30.25 23.35
N ARG A 248 -24.25 -30.06 24.07
CA ARG A 248 -24.94 -31.14 24.81
C ARG A 248 -26.29 -31.48 24.18
N PRO A 249 -26.74 -32.75 24.25
CA PRO A 249 -28.06 -33.14 23.76
C PRO A 249 -29.18 -32.34 24.43
N ARG A 250 -30.19 -31.99 23.63
CA ARG A 250 -31.33 -31.11 24.01
C ARG A 250 -32.17 -31.64 25.18
N ALA A 251 -32.05 -32.92 25.52
CA ALA A 251 -32.81 -33.56 26.60
C ALA A 251 -32.24 -33.30 28.00
N GLU A 252 -31.01 -32.79 28.14
CA GLU A 252 -30.29 -32.73 29.43
C GLU A 252 -29.94 -31.30 29.91
N SER A 253 -30.34 -30.23 29.22
CA SER A 253 -29.94 -28.87 29.62
C SER A 253 -30.87 -27.75 29.15
N SER A 254 -31.06 -26.72 29.99
CA SER A 254 -32.02 -25.63 29.83
C SER A 254 -31.41 -24.28 29.40
N GLY A 255 -30.10 -24.19 29.19
CA GLY A 255 -29.40 -22.94 28.83
C GLY A 255 -29.12 -22.81 27.32
N PRO A 256 -29.29 -21.61 26.72
CA PRO A 256 -29.05 -21.36 25.29
C PRO A 256 -27.60 -21.67 24.85
N GLU A 257 -26.64 -21.60 25.79
CA GLU A 257 -25.23 -21.89 25.54
C GLU A 257 -24.94 -23.34 25.16
N ASN A 258 -25.81 -24.30 25.51
CA ASN A 258 -25.56 -25.73 25.26
C ASN A 258 -25.80 -26.13 23.79
N HIS A 259 -26.36 -25.23 22.99
CA HIS A 259 -26.67 -25.44 21.56
C HIS A 259 -25.60 -24.89 20.62
N ILE A 260 -24.53 -24.30 21.15
CA ILE A 260 -23.45 -23.71 20.38
C ILE A 260 -22.55 -24.83 19.89
N LYS A 261 -22.37 -24.91 18.56
CA LYS A 261 -21.58 -25.96 17.90
C LYS A 261 -20.25 -25.43 17.36
N PHE A 262 -19.61 -24.53 18.10
CA PHE A 262 -18.41 -23.85 17.61
C PHE A 262 -17.18 -24.77 17.58
N LEU A 263 -16.93 -25.53 18.65
CA LEU A 263 -15.81 -26.48 18.68
C LEU A 263 -16.01 -27.59 17.65
N GLU A 264 -17.22 -28.11 17.53
CA GLU A 264 -17.55 -29.11 16.51
C GLU A 264 -17.34 -28.54 15.10
N TRP A 265 -17.75 -27.29 14.87
CA TRP A 265 -17.47 -26.62 13.60
C TRP A 265 -15.96 -26.52 13.33
N LEU A 266 -15.11 -26.28 14.33
CA LEU A 266 -13.67 -26.24 14.15
C LEU A 266 -13.08 -27.62 13.80
N GLU A 267 -13.52 -28.68 14.47
CA GLU A 267 -12.96 -30.04 14.35
C GLU A 267 -13.42 -30.77 13.07
N VAL A 268 -14.65 -30.50 12.60
CA VAL A 268 -15.22 -31.23 11.45
C VAL A 268 -14.46 -30.93 10.16
N SER A 269 -13.98 -32.01 9.53
CA SER A 269 -13.40 -32.00 8.18
C SER A 269 -14.46 -32.24 7.12
N SER A 270 -15.17 -31.18 6.71
CA SER A 270 -16.05 -31.24 5.53
C SER A 270 -15.68 -30.16 4.52
N HIS A 271 -15.82 -30.47 3.23
CA HIS A 271 -15.68 -29.48 2.16
C HIS A 271 -16.87 -28.53 2.14
N ASN A 272 -16.65 -27.29 1.69
CA ASN A 272 -17.67 -26.24 1.54
C ASN A 272 -18.47 -25.95 2.82
N GLN A 273 -17.76 -25.73 3.94
CA GLN A 273 -18.44 -25.27 5.15
C GLN A 273 -18.79 -23.79 5.04
N PRO A 274 -20.04 -23.40 5.36
CA PRO A 274 -20.40 -22.00 5.50
C PRO A 274 -19.55 -21.33 6.60
N PRO A 275 -19.35 -20.00 6.51
CA PRO A 275 -18.74 -19.24 7.58
C PRO A 275 -19.52 -19.39 8.89
N TYR A 276 -18.80 -19.47 10.01
CA TYR A 276 -19.41 -19.36 11.33
C TYR A 276 -19.70 -17.89 11.64
N TRP A 277 -20.95 -17.56 11.96
CA TRP A 277 -21.37 -16.17 12.18
C TRP A 277 -21.63 -15.84 13.65
N VAL A 278 -20.91 -14.86 14.16
CA VAL A 278 -21.12 -14.21 15.46
C VAL A 278 -21.96 -12.96 15.25
N GLY A 279 -23.28 -13.11 15.33
CA GLY A 279 -24.23 -12.00 15.33
C GLY A 279 -24.34 -11.38 16.72
N GLY A 280 -24.62 -10.07 16.79
CA GLY A 280 -24.91 -9.48 18.10
C GLY A 280 -25.28 -8.00 18.09
N LYS A 281 -26.06 -7.59 19.08
CA LYS A 281 -26.41 -6.17 19.31
C LYS A 281 -25.16 -5.27 19.36
N PRO A 282 -25.27 -3.98 19.03
CA PRO A 282 -24.17 -3.04 19.27
C PRO A 282 -23.77 -3.04 20.76
N GLY A 283 -22.47 -3.01 21.04
CA GLY A 283 -21.97 -3.03 22.42
C GLY A 283 -22.11 -4.38 23.15
N SER A 284 -22.49 -5.48 22.49
CA SER A 284 -22.65 -6.80 23.13
C SER A 284 -21.35 -7.56 23.43
N GLY A 285 -20.18 -7.03 23.04
CA GLY A 285 -18.87 -7.67 23.26
C GLY A 285 -18.34 -8.55 22.11
N LYS A 286 -18.84 -8.39 20.88
CA LYS A 286 -18.42 -9.21 19.71
C LYS A 286 -16.91 -9.19 19.47
N SER A 287 -16.31 -8.01 19.39
CA SER A 287 -14.86 -7.87 19.16
C SER A 287 -14.03 -8.51 20.27
N THR A 288 -14.49 -8.40 21.52
CA THR A 288 -13.87 -9.07 22.68
C THR A 288 -13.96 -10.60 22.54
N LEU A 289 -15.12 -11.14 22.11
CA LEU A 289 -15.25 -12.57 21.81
C LEU A 289 -14.35 -13.01 20.66
N MET A 290 -14.28 -12.24 19.56
CA MET A 290 -13.43 -12.56 18.41
C MET A 290 -11.95 -12.56 18.77
N LYS A 291 -11.50 -11.62 19.60
CA LYS A 291 -10.14 -11.62 20.16
C LYS A 291 -9.91 -12.84 21.06
N PHE A 292 -10.83 -13.09 21.99
CA PHE A 292 -10.77 -14.24 22.90
C PHE A 292 -10.59 -15.56 22.13
N ILE A 293 -11.48 -15.87 21.18
CA ILE A 293 -11.40 -17.14 20.43
C ILE A 293 -10.12 -17.26 19.59
N TYR A 294 -9.63 -16.15 19.02
CA TYR A 294 -8.41 -16.15 18.21
C TYR A 294 -7.16 -16.45 19.05
N GLU A 295 -7.08 -15.93 20.28
CA GLU A 295 -5.91 -16.11 21.14
C GLU A 295 -5.96 -17.39 21.97
N HIS A 296 -7.16 -17.92 22.24
CA HIS A 296 -7.37 -18.99 23.21
C HIS A 296 -6.70 -20.31 22.82
N ALA A 297 -5.96 -20.91 23.77
CA ALA A 297 -5.17 -22.12 23.56
C ALA A 297 -6.02 -23.34 23.12
N LYS A 298 -7.22 -23.51 23.68
CA LYS A 298 -8.13 -24.61 23.31
C LYS A 298 -8.63 -24.51 21.86
N ILE A 299 -8.89 -23.29 21.37
CA ILE A 299 -9.32 -23.08 19.99
C ILE A 299 -8.17 -23.39 19.02
N LYS A 300 -6.95 -22.95 19.37
CA LYS A 300 -5.74 -23.32 18.62
C LYS A 300 -5.50 -24.83 18.60
N ALA A 301 -5.76 -25.53 19.71
CA ALA A 301 -5.66 -26.98 19.79
C ALA A 301 -6.70 -27.69 18.89
N ALA A 302 -7.96 -27.27 18.92
CA ALA A 302 -9.01 -27.81 18.05
C ALA A 302 -8.71 -27.57 16.56
N LEU A 303 -8.21 -26.38 16.20
CA LEU A 303 -7.75 -26.10 14.83
C LEU A 303 -6.54 -26.96 14.43
N GLN A 304 -5.63 -27.24 15.37
CA GLN A 304 -4.48 -28.11 15.10
C GLN A 304 -4.91 -29.55 14.92
N GLU A 305 -5.92 -30.02 15.65
CA GLU A 305 -6.54 -31.32 15.45
C GLU A 305 -7.21 -31.42 14.07
N TRP A 306 -7.94 -30.39 13.66
CA TRP A 306 -8.48 -30.30 12.30
C TRP A 306 -7.39 -30.31 11.21
N ALA A 307 -6.27 -29.64 11.46
CA ALA A 307 -5.16 -29.62 10.51
C ALA A 307 -4.40 -30.95 10.45
N GLY A 308 -4.36 -31.72 11.55
CA GLY A 308 -3.62 -32.97 11.62
C GLY A 308 -2.13 -32.74 11.35
N SER A 309 -1.62 -33.39 10.29
CA SER A 309 -0.23 -33.22 9.82
C SER A 309 -0.03 -32.05 8.85
N ASP A 310 -1.11 -31.44 8.35
CA ASP A 310 -1.03 -30.29 7.44
C ASP A 310 -0.58 -29.04 8.21
N LEU A 311 0.04 -28.10 7.49
CA LEU A 311 0.41 -26.80 8.07
C LEU A 311 -0.86 -25.99 8.39
N LEU A 312 -1.02 -25.56 9.65
CA LEU A 312 -2.11 -24.66 10.04
C LEU A 312 -1.69 -23.19 9.92
N VAL A 313 -2.43 -22.42 9.13
CA VAL A 313 -2.28 -20.97 8.99
C VAL A 313 -3.52 -20.28 9.54
N THR A 314 -3.33 -19.41 10.53
CA THR A 314 -4.40 -18.58 11.09
C THR A 314 -4.14 -17.12 10.78
N ALA A 315 -5.20 -16.37 10.45
CA ALA A 315 -5.13 -14.94 10.27
C ALA A 315 -6.36 -14.28 10.87
N SER A 316 -6.22 -13.01 11.26
CA SER A 316 -7.34 -12.22 11.74
C SER A 316 -7.32 -10.80 11.19
N PHE A 317 -8.51 -10.23 11.03
CA PHE A 317 -8.70 -8.85 10.63
C PHE A 317 -9.87 -8.25 11.41
N PHE A 318 -9.66 -7.06 11.98
CA PHE A 318 -10.64 -6.38 12.81
C PHE A 318 -10.93 -5.04 12.15
N PHE A 319 -12.10 -4.93 11.52
CA PHE A 319 -12.54 -3.67 10.94
C PHE A 319 -12.70 -2.61 12.04
N TRP A 320 -12.36 -1.37 11.72
CA TRP A 320 -12.58 -0.23 12.61
C TRP A 320 -13.12 0.98 11.86
N PHE A 321 -14.40 1.29 12.05
CA PHE A 321 -15.09 2.34 11.30
C PHE A 321 -14.47 3.74 11.51
N TYR A 322 -14.01 4.04 12.73
CA TYR A 322 -13.30 5.29 13.08
C TYR A 322 -11.78 5.17 12.93
N GLY A 323 -11.28 4.04 12.42
CA GLY A 323 -9.88 3.80 12.15
C GLY A 323 -9.38 4.46 10.87
N THR A 324 -8.13 4.17 10.53
CA THR A 324 -7.54 4.61 9.26
C THR A 324 -8.23 3.96 8.07
N LYS A 325 -8.04 4.49 6.85
CA LYS A 325 -8.59 3.90 5.61
C LYS A 325 -8.32 2.40 5.52
N MET A 326 -7.08 1.98 5.84
CA MET A 326 -6.65 0.59 5.78
C MET A 326 -7.35 -0.30 6.82
N GLN A 327 -7.82 0.25 7.94
CA GLN A 327 -8.54 -0.52 8.95
C GLN A 327 -10.01 -0.75 8.61
N LYS A 328 -10.53 -0.06 7.59
CA LYS A 328 -11.94 -0.14 7.20
C LYS A 328 -12.19 -0.46 5.73
N SER A 329 -11.15 -0.58 4.90
CA SER A 329 -11.29 -0.84 3.46
C SER A 329 -11.04 -2.31 3.07
N GLN A 330 -11.43 -2.64 1.84
CA GLN A 330 -11.23 -3.97 1.28
C GLN A 330 -9.74 -4.21 1.00
N GLU A 331 -8.98 -3.19 0.61
CA GLU A 331 -7.53 -3.29 0.39
C GLU A 331 -6.80 -3.67 1.68
N GLY A 332 -7.14 -3.04 2.81
CA GLY A 332 -6.50 -3.39 4.08
C GLY A 332 -6.88 -4.77 4.60
N PHE A 333 -8.12 -5.19 4.38
CA PHE A 333 -8.55 -6.57 4.61
C PHE A 333 -7.72 -7.57 3.79
N LEU A 334 -7.63 -7.36 2.47
CA LEU A 334 -6.87 -8.23 1.55
C LEU A 334 -5.37 -8.22 1.87
N GLN A 335 -4.76 -7.06 2.04
CA GLN A 335 -3.34 -6.95 2.37
C GLN A 335 -3.01 -7.64 3.70
N THR A 336 -3.87 -7.53 4.71
CA THR A 336 -3.64 -8.21 5.99
C THR A 336 -3.66 -9.71 5.84
N LEU A 337 -4.69 -10.24 5.17
CA LEU A 337 -4.79 -11.67 4.92
C LEU A 337 -3.62 -12.19 4.07
N LEU A 338 -3.22 -11.50 2.99
CA LEU A 338 -2.03 -11.89 2.20
C LEU A 338 -0.76 -11.84 3.03
N TYR A 339 -0.55 -10.79 3.82
CA TYR A 339 0.61 -10.67 4.69
C TYR A 339 0.68 -11.85 5.68
N GLU A 340 -0.44 -12.17 6.32
CA GLU A 340 -0.55 -13.26 7.30
C GLU A 340 -0.37 -14.64 6.68
N ILE A 341 -0.88 -14.86 5.47
CA ILE A 341 -0.71 -16.10 4.71
C ILE A 341 0.73 -16.24 4.20
N LEU A 342 1.23 -15.26 3.46
CA LEU A 342 2.52 -15.33 2.78
C LEU A 342 3.71 -15.35 3.75
N ARG A 343 3.58 -14.76 4.95
CA ARG A 343 4.64 -14.90 5.97
C ARG A 343 4.77 -16.32 6.51
N LYS A 344 3.68 -17.11 6.49
CA LYS A 344 3.66 -18.53 6.90
C LYS A 344 3.94 -19.47 5.73
N CYS A 345 3.55 -19.08 4.53
CA CYS A 345 3.80 -19.83 3.29
C CYS A 345 4.65 -19.00 2.31
N PRO A 346 5.93 -18.72 2.62
CA PRO A 346 6.78 -17.86 1.79
C PRO A 346 7.01 -18.42 0.38
N ASN A 347 6.96 -19.75 0.23
CA ASN A 347 7.00 -20.45 -1.05
C ASN A 347 5.90 -20.01 -2.03
N LEU A 348 4.75 -19.54 -1.52
CA LEU A 348 3.66 -19.04 -2.37
C LEU A 348 3.97 -17.66 -2.96
N ILE A 349 4.91 -16.89 -2.40
CA ILE A 349 5.19 -15.51 -2.82
C ILE A 349 5.65 -15.49 -4.28
N GLN A 350 6.57 -16.38 -4.66
CA GLN A 350 7.07 -16.44 -6.04
C GLN A 350 5.98 -16.84 -7.04
N THR A 351 5.07 -17.73 -6.65
CA THR A 351 3.95 -18.19 -7.48
C THR A 351 2.86 -17.13 -7.63
N CYS A 352 2.49 -16.47 -6.53
CA CYS A 352 1.36 -15.55 -6.51
C CYS A 352 1.75 -14.14 -6.98
N VAL A 353 3.03 -13.78 -6.90
CA VAL A 353 3.51 -12.42 -7.18
C VAL A 353 4.75 -12.38 -8.08
N PRO A 354 4.76 -13.07 -9.24
CA PRO A 354 5.96 -13.24 -10.06
C PRO A 354 6.55 -11.91 -10.54
N HIS A 355 5.69 -10.94 -10.86
CA HIS A 355 6.12 -9.62 -11.34
C HIS A 355 6.89 -8.81 -10.28
N ARG A 356 6.46 -8.88 -9.01
CA ARG A 356 7.13 -8.21 -7.86
C ARG A 356 8.33 -9.00 -7.34
N TRP A 357 8.45 -10.28 -7.71
CA TRP A 357 9.64 -11.09 -7.43
C TRP A 357 10.83 -10.65 -8.28
N THR A 358 10.61 -10.42 -9.57
CA THR A 358 11.66 -10.00 -10.52
C THR A 358 11.99 -8.52 -10.42
N ASN A 359 11.00 -7.69 -10.10
CA ASN A 359 11.17 -6.25 -9.91
C ASN A 359 10.89 -5.92 -8.45
N LEU A 360 11.93 -5.57 -7.68
CA LEU A 360 11.76 -5.17 -6.28
C LEU A 360 10.61 -4.15 -6.15
N PRO A 361 9.63 -4.40 -5.27
CA PRO A 361 8.42 -3.59 -5.24
C PRO A 361 8.75 -2.16 -4.85
N GLN A 362 8.38 -1.21 -5.73
CA GLN A 362 8.41 0.23 -5.44
C GLN A 362 7.00 0.83 -5.39
N ASP A 363 6.01 0.17 -6.00
CA ASP A 363 4.66 0.70 -6.16
C ASP A 363 3.72 0.18 -5.06
N PRO A 364 2.77 1.00 -4.55
CA PRO A 364 1.70 0.54 -3.68
C PRO A 364 0.89 -0.58 -4.33
N TRP A 365 0.24 -1.40 -3.50
CA TRP A 365 -0.66 -2.45 -3.97
C TRP A 365 -1.99 -1.85 -4.39
N THR A 366 -2.43 -2.15 -5.61
CA THR A 366 -3.78 -1.77 -6.05
C THR A 366 -4.80 -2.82 -5.67
N ARG A 367 -6.08 -2.45 -5.55
CA ARG A 367 -7.17 -3.40 -5.29
C ARG A 367 -7.22 -4.52 -6.34
N SER A 368 -7.06 -4.18 -7.62
CA SER A 368 -7.10 -5.15 -8.73
C SER A 368 -6.00 -6.19 -8.58
N GLU A 369 -4.78 -5.72 -8.30
CA GLU A 369 -3.63 -6.59 -8.09
C GLU A 369 -3.83 -7.50 -6.86
N LEU A 370 -4.33 -6.95 -5.75
CA LEU A 370 -4.60 -7.75 -4.55
C LEU A 370 -5.61 -8.88 -4.83
N LEU A 371 -6.69 -8.58 -5.53
CA LEU A 371 -7.69 -9.58 -5.91
C LEU A 371 -7.13 -10.65 -6.85
N GLU A 372 -6.29 -10.26 -7.80
CA GLU A 372 -5.58 -11.19 -8.70
C GLU A 372 -4.67 -12.13 -7.90
N VAL A 373 -3.83 -11.57 -7.02
CA VAL A 373 -2.93 -12.35 -6.16
C VAL A 373 -3.72 -13.29 -5.26
N PHE A 374 -4.86 -12.86 -4.72
CA PHE A 374 -5.77 -13.74 -3.99
C PHE A 374 -6.32 -14.88 -4.83
N GLY A 375 -6.73 -14.58 -6.08
CA GLY A 375 -7.24 -15.58 -7.01
C GLY A 375 -6.20 -16.65 -7.34
N ILE A 376 -4.94 -16.25 -7.57
CA ILE A 376 -3.82 -17.17 -7.81
C ILE A 376 -3.50 -17.97 -6.54
N MET A 377 -3.41 -17.30 -5.39
CA MET A 377 -3.12 -17.93 -4.12
C MET A 377 -4.15 -19.01 -3.78
N LYS A 378 -5.43 -18.77 -4.06
CA LYS A 378 -6.51 -19.75 -3.91
C LYS A 378 -6.26 -21.07 -4.66
N GLN A 379 -5.62 -21.02 -5.83
CA GLN A 379 -5.24 -22.24 -6.55
C GLN A 379 -4.15 -23.02 -5.79
N GLY A 380 -3.22 -22.31 -5.14
CA GLY A 380 -2.18 -22.88 -4.28
C GLY A 380 -2.67 -23.40 -2.92
N LEU A 381 -3.80 -22.90 -2.41
CA LEU A 381 -4.42 -23.33 -1.13
C LEU A 381 -4.92 -24.79 -1.15
N THR A 382 -4.98 -25.44 -2.32
CA THR A 382 -5.45 -26.82 -2.49
C THR A 382 -4.47 -27.89 -1.99
N THR A 383 -3.29 -27.49 -1.51
CA THR A 383 -2.20 -28.36 -1.03
C THR A 383 -2.27 -28.62 0.48
N SER A 384 -1.26 -29.28 1.06
CA SER A 384 -1.12 -29.75 2.46
C SER A 384 -1.06 -28.63 3.52
N THR A 385 -1.97 -27.65 3.44
CA THR A 385 -2.08 -26.49 4.33
C THR A 385 -3.56 -26.20 4.59
N LYS A 386 -3.88 -25.83 5.83
CA LYS A 386 -5.23 -25.55 6.33
C LYS A 386 -5.28 -24.12 6.83
N PHE A 387 -6.33 -23.39 6.47
CA PHE A 387 -6.45 -21.96 6.73
C PHE A 387 -7.67 -21.68 7.60
N CYS A 388 -7.51 -20.87 8.66
CA CYS A 388 -8.63 -20.39 9.46
C CYS A 388 -8.56 -18.87 9.61
N PHE A 389 -9.62 -18.18 9.20
CA PHE A 389 -9.71 -16.72 9.24
C PHE A 389 -10.75 -16.24 10.25
N PHE A 390 -10.37 -15.26 11.07
CA PHE A 390 -11.25 -14.58 12.02
C PHE A 390 -11.43 -13.13 11.62
N ILE A 391 -12.64 -12.75 11.22
CA ILE A 391 -12.91 -11.44 10.62
C ILE A 391 -13.98 -10.74 11.47
N ASP A 392 -13.57 -9.74 12.23
CA ASP A 392 -14.45 -9.00 13.14
C ASP A 392 -14.99 -7.73 12.49
N GLY A 393 -16.30 -7.49 12.64
CA GLY A 393 -16.94 -6.24 12.29
C GLY A 393 -17.20 -6.05 10.79
N LEU A 394 -17.82 -7.03 10.10
CA LEU A 394 -18.17 -6.83 8.68
C LEU A 394 -19.07 -5.60 8.44
N ASP A 395 -19.85 -5.19 9.44
CA ASP A 395 -20.67 -3.98 9.42
C ASP A 395 -19.87 -2.68 9.63
N GLU A 396 -18.55 -2.76 9.82
CA GLU A 396 -17.60 -1.63 9.92
C GLU A 396 -16.82 -1.38 8.63
N PHE A 397 -17.09 -2.14 7.57
CA PHE A 397 -16.53 -1.92 6.25
C PHE A 397 -17.00 -0.57 5.68
N ASP A 398 -16.04 0.26 5.25
CA ASP A 398 -16.26 1.57 4.62
C ASP A 398 -16.51 1.39 3.11
N GLY A 399 -17.63 0.74 2.81
CA GLY A 399 -18.12 0.41 1.48
C GLY A 399 -19.43 -0.37 1.56
N GLU A 400 -19.97 -0.76 0.41
CA GLU A 400 -21.20 -1.55 0.39
C GLU A 400 -20.90 -2.99 0.84
N PRO A 401 -21.56 -3.55 1.88
CA PRO A 401 -21.30 -4.92 2.31
C PRO A 401 -21.44 -5.97 1.21
N ARG A 402 -22.24 -5.67 0.16
CA ARG A 402 -22.39 -6.49 -1.04
C ARG A 402 -21.09 -6.70 -1.82
N ASP A 403 -20.10 -5.82 -1.68
CA ASP A 403 -18.79 -5.95 -2.32
C ASP A 403 -17.83 -6.85 -1.53
N LEU A 404 -18.08 -7.05 -0.23
CA LEU A 404 -17.25 -7.86 0.66
C LEU A 404 -17.75 -9.31 0.75
N LEU A 405 -19.06 -9.51 0.79
CA LEU A 405 -19.67 -10.84 0.92
C LEU A 405 -19.23 -11.86 -0.15
N PRO A 406 -19.09 -11.50 -1.45
CA PRO A 406 -18.59 -12.43 -2.46
C PRO A 406 -17.19 -12.97 -2.13
N ILE A 407 -16.29 -12.12 -1.63
CA ILE A 407 -14.93 -12.54 -1.25
C ILE A 407 -14.98 -13.53 -0.09
N ILE A 408 -15.79 -13.24 0.94
CA ILE A 408 -15.97 -14.15 2.09
C ILE A 408 -16.52 -15.49 1.63
N ARG A 409 -17.54 -15.49 0.78
CA ARG A 409 -18.16 -16.71 0.24
C ARG A 409 -17.18 -17.51 -0.63
N ASP A 410 -16.43 -16.83 -1.48
CA ASP A 410 -15.45 -17.45 -2.35
C ASP A 410 -14.30 -18.08 -1.55
N LEU A 411 -13.90 -17.47 -0.44
CA LEU A 411 -12.91 -18.05 0.47
C LEU A 411 -13.50 -19.24 1.24
N SER A 412 -14.71 -19.15 1.78
CA SER A 412 -15.34 -20.27 2.52
C SER A 412 -15.62 -21.48 1.64
N ASN A 413 -15.87 -21.27 0.35
CA ASN A 413 -16.04 -22.35 -0.63
C ASN A 413 -14.71 -23.02 -1.05
N SER A 414 -13.57 -22.52 -0.59
CA SER A 414 -12.28 -23.13 -0.91
C SER A 414 -12.04 -24.35 -0.02
N PRO A 415 -11.45 -25.44 -0.55
CA PRO A 415 -11.08 -26.58 0.29
C PRO A 415 -10.06 -26.11 1.34
N ASN A 416 -10.07 -26.75 2.51
CA ASN A 416 -9.11 -26.48 3.59
C ASN A 416 -9.20 -25.06 4.18
N VAL A 417 -10.30 -24.33 3.99
CA VAL A 417 -10.52 -23.00 4.57
C VAL A 417 -11.69 -23.03 5.57
N LYS A 418 -11.50 -22.43 6.74
CA LYS A 418 -12.55 -22.10 7.72
C LYS A 418 -12.58 -20.59 7.95
N ILE A 419 -13.79 -20.04 8.12
CA ILE A 419 -13.98 -18.61 8.33
C ILE A 419 -14.97 -18.39 9.48
N CYS A 420 -14.57 -17.60 10.46
CA CYS A 420 -15.45 -17.06 11.49
C CYS A 420 -15.58 -15.55 11.27
N VAL A 421 -16.81 -15.06 11.16
CA VAL A 421 -17.12 -13.65 10.92
C VAL A 421 -18.00 -13.10 12.03
N SER A 422 -17.83 -11.83 12.37
CA SER A 422 -18.74 -11.13 13.28
C SER A 422 -19.40 -9.93 12.59
N SER A 423 -20.65 -9.65 12.96
CA SER A 423 -21.31 -8.40 12.57
C SER A 423 -22.54 -8.06 13.43
N ARG A 424 -23.04 -6.83 13.28
CA ARG A 424 -24.42 -6.51 13.67
C ARG A 424 -25.41 -7.33 12.82
N PRO A 425 -26.58 -7.70 13.37
CA PRO A 425 -27.57 -8.51 12.68
C PRO A 425 -28.40 -7.65 11.70
N TRP A 426 -27.73 -6.88 10.82
CA TRP A 426 -28.38 -6.18 9.71
C TRP A 426 -28.99 -7.20 8.74
N GLN A 427 -30.05 -6.81 8.04
CA GLN A 427 -30.81 -7.72 7.19
C GLN A 427 -29.92 -8.41 6.14
N ILE A 428 -28.99 -7.67 5.53
CA ILE A 428 -28.03 -8.21 4.56
C ILE A 428 -27.17 -9.37 5.10
N PHE A 429 -26.75 -9.31 6.37
CA PHE A 429 -25.95 -10.38 6.98
C PHE A 429 -26.83 -11.54 7.45
N LYS A 430 -28.06 -11.26 7.91
CA LYS A 430 -29.05 -12.31 8.19
C LYS A 430 -29.38 -13.11 6.95
N ASP A 431 -29.69 -12.43 5.84
CA ASP A 431 -30.01 -13.08 4.56
C ASP A 431 -28.86 -13.96 4.06
N GLU A 432 -27.61 -13.61 4.37
CA GLU A 432 -26.44 -14.41 4.02
C GLU A 432 -26.22 -15.59 4.98
N PHE A 433 -26.21 -15.36 6.29
CA PHE A 433 -25.68 -16.30 7.28
C PHE A 433 -26.75 -17.05 8.11
N ASP A 434 -27.99 -16.55 8.23
CA ASP A 434 -29.04 -17.24 9.03
C ASP A 434 -29.54 -18.55 8.41
N LYS A 435 -29.10 -18.86 7.18
CA LYS A 435 -29.40 -20.12 6.48
C LYS A 435 -28.83 -21.36 7.20
N HIS A 436 -27.87 -21.18 8.11
CA HIS A 436 -27.15 -22.26 8.80
C HIS A 436 -27.22 -22.12 10.33
N PRO A 437 -28.30 -22.59 10.99
CA PRO A 437 -28.50 -22.40 12.43
C PRO A 437 -27.42 -23.00 13.33
N ASP A 438 -26.75 -24.06 12.88
CA ASP A 438 -25.67 -24.72 13.61
C ASP A 438 -24.32 -23.96 13.51
N GLN A 439 -24.22 -22.96 12.63
CA GLN A 439 -23.00 -22.20 12.36
C GLN A 439 -23.22 -20.71 12.61
N ARG A 440 -24.09 -20.41 13.59
CA ARG A 440 -24.36 -19.04 14.02
C ARG A 440 -24.60 -18.98 15.51
N LEU A 441 -24.32 -17.84 16.11
CA LEU A 441 -24.75 -17.51 17.46
C LEU A 441 -25.15 -16.03 17.54
N TYR A 442 -25.98 -15.72 18.53
CA TYR A 442 -26.29 -14.34 18.91
C TYR A 442 -25.76 -14.04 20.29
N LEU A 443 -24.77 -13.14 20.37
CA LEU A 443 -24.01 -12.94 21.58
C LEU A 443 -24.85 -12.40 22.75
N GLN A 444 -25.83 -11.53 22.48
CA GLN A 444 -26.67 -10.96 23.54
C GLN A 444 -27.50 -12.01 24.31
N ASP A 445 -27.71 -13.19 23.73
CA ASP A 445 -28.52 -14.25 24.35
C ASP A 445 -27.67 -15.16 25.25
N LEU A 446 -26.35 -14.98 25.25
CA LEU A 446 -25.37 -15.88 25.88
C LEU A 446 -24.58 -15.23 27.03
N THR A 447 -24.61 -13.90 27.14
CA THR A 447 -23.80 -13.14 28.11
C THR A 447 -24.43 -13.02 29.49
N ARG A 448 -25.66 -13.50 29.72
CA ARG A 448 -26.41 -13.28 30.97
C ARG A 448 -25.65 -13.72 32.23
N LYS A 449 -25.10 -14.94 32.24
CA LYS A 449 -24.31 -15.46 33.38
C LYS A 449 -22.99 -14.71 33.55
N ASP A 450 -22.34 -14.37 32.44
CA ASP A 450 -21.09 -13.63 32.43
C ASP A 450 -21.26 -12.20 32.97
N ILE A 451 -22.35 -11.53 32.59
CA ILE A 451 -22.75 -10.21 33.12
C ILE A 451 -22.96 -10.29 34.63
N GLN A 452 -23.68 -11.31 35.11
CA GLN A 452 -23.91 -11.49 36.55
C GLN A 452 -22.59 -11.69 37.31
N ALA A 453 -21.68 -12.50 36.77
CA ALA A 453 -20.36 -12.72 37.36
C ALA A 453 -19.52 -11.43 37.35
N TYR A 454 -19.54 -10.67 36.24
CA TYR A 454 -18.85 -9.39 36.11
C TYR A 454 -19.34 -8.38 37.16
N VAL A 455 -20.65 -8.15 37.26
CA VAL A 455 -21.22 -7.17 38.21
C VAL A 455 -20.87 -7.54 39.64
N ARG A 456 -21.07 -8.82 40.03
CA ARG A 456 -20.72 -9.30 41.37
C ARG A 456 -19.24 -9.11 41.67
N SER A 457 -18.37 -9.52 40.76
CA SER A 457 -16.92 -9.40 40.96
C SER A 457 -16.49 -7.94 41.12
N ASN A 458 -17.04 -7.00 40.34
CA ASN A 458 -16.73 -5.59 40.48
C ASN A 458 -17.25 -4.99 41.79
N PHE A 459 -18.49 -5.32 42.18
CA PHE A 459 -19.05 -4.87 43.45
C PHE A 459 -18.30 -5.48 44.64
N GLU A 460 -18.01 -6.77 44.62
CA GLU A 460 -17.32 -7.46 45.72
C GLU A 460 -15.84 -7.07 45.85
N ASN A 461 -15.27 -6.34 44.90
CA ASN A 461 -13.95 -5.72 45.06
C ASN A 461 -14.01 -4.35 45.78
N ASP A 462 -15.19 -3.78 45.96
CA ASP A 462 -15.42 -2.55 46.72
C ASP A 462 -15.89 -2.85 48.15
N ILE A 463 -15.25 -2.21 49.13
CA ILE A 463 -15.49 -2.50 50.56
C ILE A 463 -16.93 -2.20 50.99
N ASN A 464 -17.58 -1.20 50.40
CA ASN A 464 -18.94 -0.80 50.77
C ASN A 464 -19.95 -1.82 50.24
N PHE A 465 -19.72 -2.33 49.03
CA PHE A 465 -20.54 -3.39 48.45
C PHE A 465 -20.34 -4.75 49.17
N GLN A 466 -19.14 -5.03 49.69
CA GLN A 466 -18.92 -6.20 50.54
C GLN A 466 -19.79 -6.14 51.81
N GLN A 467 -19.79 -5.00 52.51
CA GLN A 467 -20.62 -4.78 53.70
C GLN A 467 -22.12 -4.87 53.35
N ALA A 468 -22.55 -4.19 52.29
CA ALA A 468 -23.94 -4.19 51.84
C ALA A 468 -24.44 -5.60 51.47
N ARG A 469 -23.57 -6.49 50.96
CA ARG A 469 -23.91 -7.89 50.67
C ARG A 469 -24.20 -8.71 51.93
N GLU A 470 -23.47 -8.45 53.02
CA GLU A 470 -23.62 -9.18 54.29
C GLU A 470 -24.84 -8.70 55.08
N GLU A 471 -25.20 -7.42 54.91
CA GLU A 471 -26.23 -6.75 55.71
C GLU A 471 -27.61 -6.71 55.04
N ASP A 472 -27.71 -6.84 53.71
CA ASP A 472 -28.95 -6.54 52.98
C ASP A 472 -29.31 -7.59 51.89
N SER A 473 -30.55 -8.09 51.96
CA SER A 473 -31.13 -8.97 50.94
C SER A 473 -31.29 -8.30 49.57
N GLU A 474 -31.41 -6.96 49.53
CA GLU A 474 -31.63 -6.14 48.33
C GLU A 474 -30.42 -6.15 47.38
N TYR A 475 -29.21 -6.51 47.85
CA TYR A 475 -28.01 -6.63 46.99
C TYR A 475 -28.22 -7.63 45.84
N LYS A 476 -28.85 -8.78 46.14
CA LYS A 476 -29.13 -9.80 45.13
C LYS A 476 -30.13 -9.31 44.09
N GLU A 477 -31.12 -8.54 44.53
CA GLU A 477 -32.14 -7.94 43.66
C GLU A 477 -31.51 -6.91 42.73
N LEU A 478 -30.66 -6.02 43.24
CA LEU A 478 -29.92 -5.04 42.45
C LEU A 478 -29.10 -5.71 41.34
N VAL A 479 -28.32 -6.75 41.68
CA VAL A 479 -27.53 -7.49 40.69
C VAL A 479 -28.41 -8.14 39.63
N ASN A 480 -29.53 -8.77 40.04
CA ASN A 480 -30.45 -9.41 39.10
C ASN A 480 -31.12 -8.38 38.19
N GLU A 481 -31.51 -7.22 38.72
CA GLU A 481 -32.12 -6.15 37.93
C GLU A 481 -31.15 -5.61 36.87
N ILE A 482 -29.87 -5.40 37.22
CA ILE A 482 -28.83 -5.01 36.25
C ILE A 482 -28.73 -6.04 35.13
N VAL A 483 -28.70 -7.34 35.47
CA VAL A 483 -28.60 -8.43 34.50
C VAL A 483 -29.79 -8.46 33.54
N GLU A 484 -31.01 -8.28 34.03
CA GLU A 484 -32.21 -8.28 33.20
C GLU A 484 -32.27 -7.03 32.30
N ARG A 485 -31.98 -5.86 32.86
CA ARG A 485 -32.02 -4.59 32.14
C ARG A 485 -30.91 -4.45 31.11
N ALA A 486 -29.80 -5.15 31.28
CA ALA A 486 -28.71 -5.16 30.32
C ALA A 486 -29.13 -5.65 28.91
N GLN A 487 -30.12 -6.54 28.82
CA GLN A 487 -30.56 -7.16 27.55
C GLN A 487 -29.40 -7.67 26.66
N GLY A 488 -28.33 -8.14 27.30
CA GLY A 488 -27.09 -8.63 26.68
C GLY A 488 -26.16 -7.56 26.10
N VAL A 489 -26.36 -6.28 26.41
CA VAL A 489 -25.52 -5.15 25.98
C VAL A 489 -24.41 -4.89 27.00
N TRP A 490 -23.23 -5.46 26.74
CA TRP A 490 -22.06 -5.37 27.63
C TRP A 490 -21.59 -3.93 27.92
N LEU A 491 -21.62 -3.05 26.92
CA LEU A 491 -21.24 -1.64 27.09
C LEU A 491 -22.13 -0.94 28.13
N TRP A 492 -23.44 -1.21 28.11
CA TRP A 492 -24.38 -0.67 29.07
C TRP A 492 -24.03 -1.14 30.49
N VAL A 493 -23.75 -2.43 30.66
CA VAL A 493 -23.36 -3.03 31.95
C VAL A 493 -22.11 -2.34 32.50
N ALA A 494 -21.09 -2.14 31.67
CA ALA A 494 -19.86 -1.47 32.09
C ALA A 494 -20.12 -0.03 32.57
N LEU A 495 -20.93 0.73 31.83
CA LEU A 495 -21.31 2.11 32.17
C LEU A 495 -22.13 2.18 33.46
N VAL A 496 -23.13 1.32 33.61
CA VAL A 496 -23.98 1.24 34.81
C VAL A 496 -23.19 0.82 36.03
N THR A 497 -22.38 -0.24 35.92
CA THR A 497 -21.54 -0.72 37.02
C THR A 497 -20.61 0.39 37.51
N LYS A 498 -19.96 1.12 36.59
CA LYS A 498 -19.13 2.28 36.92
C LYS A 498 -19.95 3.41 37.58
N SER A 499 -21.15 3.70 37.08
CA SER A 499 -22.02 4.72 37.69
C SER A 499 -22.45 4.35 39.12
N LEU A 500 -22.73 3.08 39.39
CA LEU A 500 -23.18 2.60 40.71
C LEU A 500 -22.01 2.53 41.70
N LEU A 501 -20.82 2.10 41.27
CA LEU A 501 -19.60 2.16 42.08
C LEU A 501 -19.30 3.60 42.55
N ASN A 502 -19.53 4.59 41.68
CA ASN A 502 -19.38 5.99 42.06
C ASN A 502 -20.43 6.47 43.09
N GLY A 503 -21.57 5.79 43.24
CA GLY A 503 -22.62 6.17 44.19
C GLY A 503 -22.15 6.14 45.65
N PHE A 504 -21.35 5.13 46.03
CA PHE A 504 -20.79 5.05 47.39
C PHE A 504 -19.79 6.17 47.72
N THR A 505 -19.16 6.78 46.72
CA THR A 505 -18.35 7.99 46.94
C THR A 505 -19.19 9.13 47.54
N TYR A 506 -20.51 9.09 47.36
CA TYR A 506 -21.48 10.06 47.87
C TYR A 506 -22.28 9.56 49.10
N GLY A 507 -21.96 8.37 49.61
CA GLY A 507 -22.66 7.77 50.76
C GLY A 507 -24.03 7.14 50.45
N ASP A 508 -24.31 6.86 49.18
CA ASP A 508 -25.55 6.19 48.73
C ASP A 508 -25.70 4.81 49.40
N ASN A 509 -26.89 4.48 49.90
CA ASN A 509 -27.22 3.10 50.32
C ASN A 509 -27.76 2.27 49.12
N LEU A 510 -28.03 0.98 49.31
CA LEU A 510 -28.52 0.12 48.22
C LEU A 510 -29.82 0.60 47.56
N LYS A 511 -30.74 1.23 48.32
CA LYS A 511 -31.98 1.81 47.76
C LYS A 511 -31.70 3.02 46.89
N ASP A 512 -30.74 3.85 47.29
CA ASP A 512 -30.27 4.96 46.48
C ASP A 512 -29.64 4.47 45.17
N LEU A 513 -28.84 3.39 45.23
CA LEU A 513 -28.27 2.75 44.05
C LEU A 513 -29.32 2.13 43.15
N GLN A 514 -30.34 1.48 43.70
CA GLN A 514 -31.50 1.00 42.94
C GLN A 514 -32.26 2.17 42.29
N ARG A 515 -32.53 3.26 43.02
CA ARG A 515 -33.15 4.46 42.44
C ARG A 515 -32.31 5.01 41.30
N ARG A 516 -31.00 5.09 41.47
CA ARG A 516 -30.06 5.51 40.43
C ARG A 516 -30.14 4.61 39.21
N LEU A 517 -30.17 3.29 39.40
CA LEU A 517 -30.36 2.32 38.32
C LEU A 517 -31.68 2.58 37.57
N HIS A 518 -32.79 2.88 38.26
CA HIS A 518 -34.07 3.24 37.63
C HIS A 518 -34.01 4.51 36.77
N TYR A 519 -33.19 5.50 37.13
CA TYR A 519 -33.00 6.72 36.33
C TYR A 519 -32.13 6.53 35.09
N LEU A 520 -31.30 5.48 35.04
CA LEU A 520 -30.45 5.20 33.88
C LEU A 520 -31.27 4.56 32.75
N PRO A 521 -31.29 5.11 31.53
CA PRO A 521 -32.02 4.53 30.40
C PRO A 521 -31.50 3.14 30.03
N VAL A 522 -32.35 2.26 29.50
CA VAL A 522 -31.94 0.92 29.03
C VAL A 522 -31.38 0.99 27.60
N ASP A 523 -31.91 1.88 26.77
CA ASP A 523 -31.38 2.11 25.42
C ASP A 523 -30.05 2.89 25.48
N LEU A 524 -29.09 2.48 24.67
CA LEU A 524 -27.74 3.09 24.67
C LEU A 524 -27.76 4.55 24.23
N GLU A 525 -28.59 4.91 23.24
CA GLU A 525 -28.62 6.27 22.73
C GLU A 525 -29.29 7.21 23.74
N GLU A 526 -30.38 6.78 24.36
CA GLU A 526 -30.99 7.50 25.48
C GLU A 526 -30.01 7.64 26.65
N PHE A 527 -29.23 6.60 26.94
CA PHE A 527 -28.17 6.66 27.96
C PHE A 527 -27.09 7.69 27.58
N PHE A 528 -26.64 7.70 26.32
CA PHE A 528 -25.67 8.70 25.85
C PHE A 528 -26.24 10.11 25.96
N GLN A 529 -27.52 10.31 25.60
CA GLN A 529 -28.21 11.58 25.78
C GLN A 529 -28.26 11.99 27.26
N HIS A 530 -28.59 11.07 28.16
CA HIS A 530 -28.55 11.30 29.60
C HIS A 530 -27.15 11.71 30.09
N MET A 531 -26.09 11.08 29.57
CA MET A 531 -24.71 11.48 29.89
C MET A 531 -24.39 12.89 29.39
N LEU A 532 -24.78 13.25 28.18
CA LEU A 532 -24.59 14.60 27.63
C LEU A 532 -25.34 15.65 28.46
N ASP A 533 -26.59 15.38 28.85
CA ASP A 533 -27.41 16.31 29.63
C ASP A 533 -26.93 16.43 31.09
N SER A 534 -26.16 15.45 31.59
CA SER A 534 -25.51 15.50 32.92
C SER A 534 -24.21 16.32 32.97
N VAL A 535 -23.74 16.84 31.83
CA VAL A 535 -22.56 17.72 31.78
C VAL A 535 -22.92 19.08 32.36
N GLU A 536 -22.08 19.57 33.28
CA GLU A 536 -22.31 20.85 33.96
C GLU A 536 -22.45 21.99 32.94
N PRO A 537 -23.39 22.95 33.13
CA PRO A 537 -23.66 24.02 32.16
C PRO A 537 -22.42 24.80 31.71
N VAL A 538 -21.46 25.01 32.62
CA VAL A 538 -20.20 25.72 32.35
C VAL A 538 -19.31 25.03 31.31
N TYR A 539 -19.54 23.74 31.05
CA TYR A 539 -18.76 22.91 30.12
C TYR A 539 -19.48 22.61 28.81
N GLN A 540 -20.75 23.00 28.63
CA GLN A 540 -21.55 22.59 27.48
C GLN A 540 -20.98 23.07 26.14
N THR A 541 -20.52 24.32 26.07
CA THR A 541 -19.89 24.86 24.85
C THR A 541 -18.60 24.10 24.53
N GLN A 542 -17.71 23.89 25.50
CA GLN A 542 -16.45 23.17 25.28
C GLN A 542 -16.70 21.70 24.94
N MET A 543 -17.71 21.07 25.54
CA MET A 543 -18.17 19.72 25.18
C MET A 543 -18.57 19.68 23.70
N ALA A 544 -19.47 20.57 23.27
CA ALA A 544 -19.96 20.62 21.90
C ALA A 544 -18.81 20.84 20.90
N GLN A 545 -17.93 21.79 21.17
CA GLN A 545 -16.73 22.06 20.36
C GLN A 545 -15.80 20.84 20.28
N THR A 546 -15.56 20.16 21.41
CA THR A 546 -14.72 18.95 21.48
C THR A 546 -15.31 17.82 20.63
N PHE A 547 -16.62 17.55 20.73
CA PHE A 547 -17.27 16.52 19.92
C PHE A 547 -17.32 16.88 18.44
N LEU A 548 -17.57 18.13 18.08
CA LEU A 548 -17.52 18.57 16.68
C LEU A 548 -16.12 18.39 16.09
N VAL A 549 -15.05 18.70 16.85
CA VAL A 549 -13.66 18.43 16.44
C VAL A 549 -13.44 16.94 16.23
N ALA A 550 -13.85 16.09 17.19
CA ALA A 550 -13.70 14.64 17.07
C ALA A 550 -14.48 14.03 15.90
N LEU A 551 -15.68 14.54 15.61
CA LEU A 551 -16.53 14.10 14.51
C LEU A 551 -16.06 14.61 13.14
N THR A 552 -15.43 15.78 13.09
CA THR A 552 -14.87 16.36 11.85
C THR A 552 -13.52 15.74 11.50
N ALA A 553 -12.79 15.23 12.49
CA ALA A 553 -11.50 14.59 12.30
C ALA A 553 -11.57 13.40 11.32
N ARG A 554 -10.65 13.33 10.36
CA ARG A 554 -10.57 12.24 9.36
C ARG A 554 -9.86 10.98 9.87
N GLY A 555 -9.56 10.95 11.16
CA GLY A 555 -8.83 9.89 11.83
C GLY A 555 -8.61 10.23 13.30
N ILE A 556 -7.87 9.36 13.98
CA ILE A 556 -7.57 9.50 15.40
C ILE A 556 -6.55 10.65 15.60
N LEU A 557 -6.93 11.67 16.38
CA LEU A 557 -6.08 12.83 16.65
C LEU A 557 -5.27 12.68 17.93
N PRO A 558 -4.04 13.24 17.98
CA PRO A 558 -3.27 13.35 19.23
C PRO A 558 -4.00 14.18 20.29
N LEU A 559 -3.94 13.75 21.54
CA LEU A 559 -4.54 14.43 22.71
C LEU A 559 -4.02 15.87 22.87
N VAL A 560 -2.77 16.12 22.49
CA VAL A 560 -2.17 17.46 22.51
C VAL A 560 -2.90 18.44 21.58
N VAL A 561 -3.46 18.00 20.45
CA VAL A 561 -4.25 18.86 19.55
C VAL A 561 -5.51 19.36 20.27
N TYR A 562 -6.20 18.48 21.00
CA TYR A 562 -7.34 18.87 21.83
C TYR A 562 -6.96 19.83 22.96
N SER A 563 -5.73 19.74 23.46
CA SER A 563 -5.27 20.61 24.56
C SER A 563 -5.21 22.09 24.18
N PHE A 564 -5.06 22.39 22.89
CA PHE A 564 -5.03 23.75 22.36
C PHE A 564 -6.42 24.33 22.04
N LEU A 565 -7.50 23.54 22.05
CA LEU A 565 -8.84 24.04 21.71
C LEU A 565 -9.31 25.14 22.66
N ASP A 566 -9.00 25.01 23.96
CA ASP A 566 -9.32 26.05 24.92
C ASP A 566 -8.52 27.34 24.63
N ASP A 567 -7.23 27.22 24.30
CA ASP A 567 -6.39 28.37 24.01
C ASP A 567 -6.83 29.09 22.73
N ILE A 568 -7.22 28.34 21.68
CA ILE A 568 -7.77 28.86 20.43
C ILE A 568 -9.14 29.52 20.65
N ARG A 569 -9.95 29.01 21.58
CA ARG A 569 -11.24 29.62 21.91
C ARG A 569 -11.08 31.00 22.57
N GLU A 570 -10.09 31.14 23.44
CA GLU A 570 -9.82 32.42 24.14
C GLU A 570 -9.05 33.42 23.25
N ASP A 571 -8.14 32.94 22.41
CA ASP A 571 -7.41 33.73 21.41
C ASP A 571 -7.41 32.99 20.06
N PRO A 572 -8.24 33.40 19.07
CA PRO A 572 -8.25 32.79 17.74
C PRO A 572 -6.87 32.82 17.05
N ASN A 573 -6.04 33.81 17.39
CA ASN A 573 -4.68 33.96 16.86
C ASN A 573 -3.64 33.22 17.70
N PHE A 574 -4.03 32.44 18.71
CA PHE A 574 -3.12 31.71 19.59
C PHE A 574 -2.09 30.89 18.81
N ALA A 575 -2.56 30.07 17.87
CA ALA A 575 -1.69 29.24 17.04
C ALA A 575 -0.73 30.07 16.18
N LEU A 576 -1.16 31.26 15.73
CA LEU A 576 -0.35 32.19 14.93
C LEU A 576 0.74 32.84 15.78
N ASN A 577 0.36 33.32 16.96
CA ASN A 577 1.22 34.03 17.91
C ASN A 577 2.16 33.10 18.70
N LEU A 578 1.89 31.80 18.70
CA LEU A 578 2.68 30.80 19.40
C LEU A 578 4.14 30.85 18.90
N SER A 579 5.05 31.44 19.66
CA SER A 579 6.45 31.51 19.26
C SER A 579 7.17 30.21 19.61
N ARG A 580 8.00 29.70 18.71
CA ARG A 580 8.95 28.63 19.05
C ARG A 580 9.91 29.21 20.08
N GLU A 581 10.05 28.61 21.26
CA GLU A 581 11.22 28.89 22.11
C GLU A 581 12.45 28.56 21.23
N THR A 582 13.18 29.59 20.79
CA THR A 582 14.23 29.59 19.75
C THR A 582 15.50 28.83 20.16
N SER A 583 15.45 27.99 21.19
CA SER A 583 16.63 27.39 21.83
C SER A 583 16.90 25.94 21.46
N TYR A 584 16.03 25.24 20.72
CA TYR A 584 16.28 23.84 20.38
C TYR A 584 17.29 23.71 19.24
N LYS A 585 18.58 23.78 19.60
CA LYS A 585 19.64 23.17 18.79
C LYS A 585 19.34 21.67 18.66
N HIS A 586 19.75 21.05 17.56
CA HIS A 586 19.52 19.63 17.28
C HIS A 586 19.99 18.69 18.42
N ASP A 587 20.95 19.14 19.24
CA ASP A 587 21.46 18.44 20.44
C ASP A 587 20.60 18.62 21.70
N ASP A 588 19.72 19.63 21.76
CA ASP A 588 18.84 19.95 22.89
C ASP A 588 17.42 19.35 22.77
N MET A 589 17.15 18.62 21.67
CA MET A 589 15.86 17.99 21.34
C MET A 589 15.38 16.97 22.40
N PHE A 590 16.21 16.61 23.37
CA PHE A 590 15.98 15.60 24.40
C PHE A 590 16.03 16.11 25.85
N LYS A 591 16.03 17.43 26.09
CA LYS A 591 15.95 17.98 27.46
C LYS A 591 14.60 17.61 28.11
N SER A 592 14.63 17.14 29.36
CA SER A 592 13.47 16.65 30.13
C SER A 592 12.32 17.66 30.26
N ASP A 593 12.65 18.94 30.23
CA ASP A 593 11.72 20.01 30.61
C ASP A 593 10.63 20.27 29.55
N SER A 594 10.95 20.20 28.25
CA SER A 594 9.96 20.39 27.18
C SER A 594 8.98 19.23 27.08
N ILE A 595 9.48 17.99 27.20
CA ILE A 595 8.64 16.79 27.27
C ILE A 595 7.76 16.85 28.53
N GLY A 596 8.30 17.37 29.64
CA GLY A 596 7.55 17.64 30.86
C GLY A 596 6.39 18.62 30.68
N LYS A 597 6.57 19.72 29.93
CA LYS A 597 5.50 20.69 29.62
C LYS A 597 4.36 20.04 28.83
N ILE A 598 4.68 19.30 27.76
CA ILE A 598 3.68 18.62 26.91
C ILE A 598 2.93 17.56 27.72
N ARG A 599 3.63 16.75 28.52
CA ARG A 599 2.97 15.75 29.39
C ARG A 599 2.00 16.39 30.38
N LYS A 600 2.35 17.53 30.97
CA LYS A 600 1.45 18.28 31.87
C LYS A 600 0.20 18.77 31.12
N GLN A 601 0.35 19.26 29.89
CA GLN A 601 -0.79 19.65 29.04
C GLN A 601 -1.70 18.47 28.74
N GLU A 602 -1.16 17.33 28.33
CA GLU A 602 -1.95 16.13 28.08
C GLU A 602 -2.67 15.63 29.35
N ILE A 603 -2.00 15.59 30.50
CA ILE A 603 -2.65 15.20 31.78
C ILE A 603 -3.80 16.14 32.13
N ARG A 604 -3.62 17.45 31.91
CA ARG A 604 -4.69 18.43 32.12
C ARG A 604 -5.84 18.20 31.13
N MET A 605 -5.52 17.94 29.86
CA MET A 605 -6.53 17.71 28.83
C MET A 605 -7.30 16.42 29.05
N GLN A 606 -6.67 15.35 29.52
CA GLN A 606 -7.36 14.12 29.94
C GLN A 606 -8.48 14.43 30.93
N LYS A 607 -8.16 15.13 32.03
CA LYS A 607 -9.14 15.46 33.06
C LYS A 607 -10.28 16.33 32.52
N ARG A 608 -9.94 17.24 31.59
CA ARG A 608 -10.94 18.08 30.90
C ARG A 608 -11.85 17.25 30.00
N LEU A 609 -11.31 16.29 29.24
CA LEU A 609 -12.11 15.36 28.45
C LEU A 609 -13.05 14.58 29.35
N ASP A 610 -12.54 13.98 30.43
CA ASP A 610 -13.38 13.19 31.36
C ASP A 610 -14.55 14.02 31.92
N ALA A 611 -14.31 15.27 32.31
CA ALA A 611 -15.34 16.17 32.82
C ALA A 611 -16.34 16.63 31.76
N ARG A 612 -15.87 16.92 30.53
CA ARG A 612 -16.67 17.51 29.44
C ARG A 612 -17.42 16.47 28.62
N THR A 613 -16.90 15.25 28.51
CA THR A 613 -17.45 14.20 27.64
C THR A 613 -18.01 13.02 28.44
N LYS A 614 -17.84 13.01 29.77
CA LYS A 614 -18.24 11.91 30.67
C LYS A 614 -17.67 10.55 30.26
N GLY A 615 -16.51 10.55 29.59
CA GLY A 615 -15.85 9.33 29.10
C GLY A 615 -16.41 8.79 27.78
N LEU A 616 -17.26 9.55 27.06
CA LEU A 616 -17.67 9.22 25.69
C LEU A 616 -16.52 9.32 24.68
N LEU A 617 -15.51 10.15 24.99
CA LEU A 617 -14.19 10.12 24.35
C LEU A 617 -13.17 9.54 25.34
N GLU A 618 -12.38 8.58 24.88
CA GLU A 618 -11.33 7.94 25.65
C GLU A 618 -9.95 8.27 25.09
N VAL A 619 -8.95 8.19 25.96
CA VAL A 619 -7.58 8.43 25.59
C VAL A 619 -6.82 7.12 25.58
N SER A 620 -6.24 6.82 24.42
CA SER A 620 -5.43 5.63 24.19
C SER A 620 -3.94 5.95 24.13
N PRO A 621 -3.07 4.98 24.48
CA PRO A 621 -1.64 5.06 24.18
C PRO A 621 -1.38 5.19 22.67
N ALA A 622 -0.27 5.84 22.30
CA ALA A 622 0.12 6.07 20.92
C ALA A 622 0.10 4.81 20.04
N LEU A 623 -0.38 4.97 18.80
CA LEU A 623 -0.40 3.96 17.75
C LEU A 623 0.98 3.30 17.52
N GLY A 624 1.15 2.12 18.13
CA GLY A 624 2.12 1.07 17.84
C GLY A 624 3.58 1.48 17.77
N GLN A 625 4.39 1.10 18.78
CA GLN A 625 5.76 0.63 18.53
C GLN A 625 6.17 -0.46 19.54
N THR A 626 6.51 -1.62 19.00
CA THR A 626 7.38 -2.64 19.63
C THR A 626 8.85 -2.17 19.75
N VAL A 627 9.11 -0.86 19.63
CA VAL A 627 10.42 -0.23 19.81
C VAL A 627 10.21 1.10 20.54
N PRO A 628 10.77 1.29 21.74
CA PRO A 628 10.67 2.56 22.42
C PRO A 628 11.52 3.60 21.68
N ARG A 629 10.89 4.44 20.86
CA ARG A 629 11.48 5.73 20.46
C ARG A 629 11.08 6.79 21.49
N PRO A 630 11.95 7.75 21.86
CA PRO A 630 11.67 8.77 22.88
C PRO A 630 10.34 9.50 22.68
N PHE A 631 9.94 9.70 21.42
CA PHE A 631 8.76 10.46 21.04
C PHE A 631 7.44 9.67 21.11
N THR A 632 7.47 8.33 21.08
CA THR A 632 6.24 7.50 21.15
C THR A 632 5.48 7.64 22.48
N GLN A 633 6.17 8.04 23.55
CA GLN A 633 5.58 8.31 24.86
C GLN A 633 4.85 9.66 24.96
N ILE A 634 4.80 10.44 23.88
CA ILE A 634 4.21 11.81 23.84
C ILE A 634 2.93 11.85 22.98
N TYR A 635 2.58 10.75 22.30
CA TYR A 635 1.45 10.73 21.36
C TYR A 635 0.26 9.96 21.93
N ARG A 636 -0.30 10.37 23.07
CA ARG A 636 -1.62 9.83 23.42
C ARG A 636 -2.64 10.30 22.40
N THR A 637 -3.61 9.46 22.08
CA THR A 637 -4.62 9.75 21.07
C THR A 637 -6.02 9.72 21.66
N VAL A 638 -6.95 10.46 21.06
CA VAL A 638 -8.35 10.48 21.49
C VAL A 638 -9.20 9.69 20.49
N ASP A 639 -10.00 8.77 21.00
CA ASP A 639 -10.95 7.97 20.21
C ASP A 639 -12.32 7.94 20.91
N PHE A 640 -13.37 7.52 20.21
CA PHE A 640 -14.66 7.27 20.82
C PHE A 640 -14.59 6.02 21.71
N LEU A 641 -15.23 6.07 22.89
CA LEU A 641 -15.37 4.92 23.80
C LEU A 641 -15.82 3.65 23.05
N HIS A 642 -16.77 3.82 22.14
CA HIS A 642 -17.28 2.75 21.31
C HIS A 642 -17.88 3.34 20.03
N ARG A 643 -17.91 2.56 18.94
CA ARG A 643 -18.48 2.98 17.65
C ARG A 643 -19.90 3.55 17.77
N THR A 644 -20.74 2.96 18.62
CA THR A 644 -22.13 3.42 18.86
C THR A 644 -22.20 4.85 19.40
N VAL A 645 -21.19 5.28 20.17
CA VAL A 645 -21.09 6.65 20.67
C VAL A 645 -20.88 7.60 19.49
N GLY A 646 -19.90 7.32 18.64
CA GLY A 646 -19.67 8.11 17.44
C GLY A 646 -20.89 8.15 16.52
N GLU A 647 -21.57 7.03 16.30
CA GLU A 647 -22.79 6.96 15.47
C GLU A 647 -23.92 7.83 16.03
N PHE A 648 -24.16 7.77 17.33
CA PHE A 648 -25.13 8.60 18.03
C PHE A 648 -24.79 10.09 17.91
N LEU A 649 -23.54 10.46 18.21
CA LEU A 649 -23.06 11.85 18.13
C LEU A 649 -23.09 12.39 16.69
N ASN A 650 -23.02 11.51 15.69
CA ASN A 650 -23.03 11.87 14.28
C ASN A 650 -24.44 12.05 13.69
N LYS A 651 -25.51 11.75 14.44
CA LYS A 651 -26.89 11.98 14.01
C LYS A 651 -27.17 13.46 13.75
N LYS A 652 -28.05 13.75 12.79
CA LYS A 652 -28.30 15.12 12.30
C LYS A 652 -28.82 16.06 13.39
N ASP A 653 -29.74 15.58 14.20
CA ASP A 653 -30.34 16.29 15.33
C ASP A 653 -29.31 16.55 16.46
N ILE A 654 -28.50 15.55 16.80
CA ILE A 654 -27.44 15.70 17.81
C ILE A 654 -26.36 16.68 17.33
N LYS A 655 -25.91 16.56 16.06
CA LYS A 655 -24.99 17.52 15.46
C LYS A 655 -25.55 18.94 15.43
N ALA A 656 -26.83 19.11 15.11
CA ALA A 656 -27.47 20.42 15.12
C ALA A 656 -27.43 21.05 16.53
N LYS A 657 -27.73 20.26 17.58
CA LYS A 657 -27.60 20.69 18.98
C LYS A 657 -26.16 21.08 19.33
N PHE A 658 -25.15 20.34 18.87
CA PHE A 658 -23.76 20.74 19.09
C PHE A 658 -23.37 22.01 18.34
N ILE A 659 -23.81 22.20 17.10
CA ILE A 659 -23.54 23.43 16.34
C ILE A 659 -24.14 24.64 17.07
N GLU A 660 -25.37 24.49 17.60
CA GLU A 660 -26.01 25.53 18.41
C GLU A 660 -25.22 25.84 19.69
N LEU A 661 -24.82 24.82 20.45
CA LEU A 661 -24.08 24.97 21.71
C LEU A 661 -22.63 25.47 21.53
N ALA A 662 -22.01 25.17 20.39
CA ALA A 662 -20.62 25.55 20.11
C ALA A 662 -20.43 27.05 19.86
N GLY A 663 -21.51 27.75 19.51
CA GLY A 663 -21.54 29.17 19.24
C GLY A 663 -21.35 29.52 17.75
N PRO A 664 -21.86 30.68 17.30
CA PRO A 664 -21.98 31.02 15.87
C PRO A 664 -20.64 31.24 15.16
N ASN A 665 -19.57 31.51 15.90
CA ASN A 665 -18.24 31.77 15.36
C ASN A 665 -17.35 30.52 15.36
N PHE A 666 -17.85 29.38 15.83
CA PHE A 666 -17.05 28.16 15.93
C PHE A 666 -17.10 27.37 14.62
N ASP A 667 -15.94 27.17 14.02
CA ASP A 667 -15.74 26.23 12.92
C ASP A 667 -14.76 25.14 13.36
N SER A 668 -15.22 23.89 13.29
CA SER A 668 -14.42 22.72 13.70
C SER A 668 -13.20 22.48 12.80
N LYS A 669 -13.26 22.80 11.51
CA LYS A 669 -12.17 22.63 10.54
C LYS A 669 -11.10 23.70 10.73
N ILE A 670 -11.51 24.95 10.95
CA ILE A 670 -10.60 26.04 11.31
C ILE A 670 -9.91 25.70 12.64
N SER A 671 -10.67 25.28 13.65
CA SER A 671 -10.12 24.87 14.94
C SER A 671 -9.12 23.70 14.82
N LEU A 672 -9.40 22.74 13.94
CA LEU A 672 -8.48 21.65 13.62
C LEU A 672 -7.20 22.14 12.95
N GLY A 673 -7.30 23.04 11.97
CA GLY A 673 -6.15 23.65 11.31
C GLY A 673 -5.25 24.40 12.31
N HIS A 674 -5.84 25.23 13.18
CA HIS A 674 -5.12 25.96 14.23
C HIS A 674 -4.54 25.00 15.29
N GLY A 675 -5.26 23.97 15.70
CA GLY A 675 -4.80 22.97 16.67
C GLY A 675 -3.60 22.16 16.15
N LEU A 676 -3.63 21.78 14.87
CA LEU A 676 -2.51 21.11 14.20
C LEU A 676 -1.31 22.04 14.05
N LEU A 677 -1.52 23.31 13.67
CA LEU A 677 -0.46 24.31 13.60
C LEU A 677 0.21 24.50 14.97
N ALA A 678 -0.57 24.63 16.04
CA ALA A 678 -0.06 24.73 17.41
C ALA A 678 0.74 23.46 17.80
N GLY A 679 0.26 22.27 17.41
CA GLY A 679 0.98 21.01 17.59
C GLY A 679 2.32 20.97 16.86
N ILE A 680 2.34 21.35 15.58
CA ILE A 680 3.54 21.44 14.73
C ILE A 680 4.57 22.40 15.35
N LYS A 681 4.11 23.53 15.91
CA LYS A 681 4.96 24.55 16.53
C LYS A 681 5.46 24.15 17.93
N SER A 682 4.72 23.31 18.65
CA SER A 682 5.00 22.93 20.04
C SER A 682 5.80 21.64 20.20
N ILE A 683 5.66 20.68 19.28
CA ILE A 683 6.26 19.34 19.43
C ILE A 683 7.63 19.32 18.75
N PRO A 684 8.72 19.05 19.49
CA PRO A 684 10.04 18.86 18.89
C PRO A 684 9.99 17.61 18.00
N THR A 685 9.90 17.82 16.69
CA THR A 685 9.77 16.73 15.73
C THR A 685 10.87 16.85 14.67
N ASP A 686 11.50 15.71 14.37
CA ASP A 686 12.39 15.58 13.22
C ASP A 686 11.58 15.88 11.94
N PRO A 687 11.98 16.83 11.08
CA PRO A 687 11.34 17.07 9.79
C PRO A 687 11.25 15.84 8.89
N ALA A 688 12.15 14.86 9.07
CA ALA A 688 12.11 13.58 8.36
C ALA A 688 11.11 12.58 8.99
N SER A 689 10.41 12.97 10.07
CA SER A 689 9.37 12.16 10.70
C SER A 689 8.11 12.14 9.84
N ILE A 690 7.65 10.94 9.51
CA ILE A 690 6.37 10.72 8.81
C ILE A 690 5.18 11.35 9.56
N MET A 691 5.22 11.41 10.90
CA MET A 691 4.15 12.04 11.69
C MET A 691 4.10 13.55 11.50
N PHE A 692 5.27 14.18 11.32
CA PHE A 692 5.37 15.60 11.06
C PHE A 692 4.80 15.95 9.68
N GLU A 693 5.15 15.15 8.67
CA GLU A 693 4.59 15.22 7.32
C GLU A 693 3.07 15.01 7.34
N ILE A 694 2.57 13.98 8.03
CA ILE A 694 1.12 13.74 8.17
C ILE A 694 0.39 14.97 8.75
N SER A 695 0.91 15.58 9.82
CA SER A 695 0.27 16.76 10.43
C SER A 695 0.17 17.95 9.45
N ILE A 696 1.17 18.14 8.58
CA ILE A 696 1.14 19.19 7.54
C ILE A 696 0.04 18.89 6.52
N HIS A 697 -0.03 17.65 6.03
CA HIS A 697 -1.07 17.26 5.07
C HIS A 697 -2.48 17.34 5.68
N GLU A 698 -2.67 16.93 6.93
CA GLU A 698 -3.97 17.05 7.62
C GLU A 698 -4.39 18.52 7.76
N LEU A 699 -3.48 19.40 8.13
CA LEU A 699 -3.76 20.84 8.24
C LEU A 699 -4.24 21.39 6.90
N LEU A 700 -3.55 21.08 5.79
CA LEU A 700 -3.95 21.52 4.45
C LEU A 700 -5.30 20.94 4.03
N ILE A 701 -5.62 19.70 4.41
CA ILE A 701 -6.94 19.11 4.15
C ILE A 701 -8.04 19.87 4.89
N TYR A 702 -7.85 20.21 6.16
CA TYR A 702 -8.86 20.99 6.89
C TYR A 702 -8.97 22.42 6.38
N ALA A 703 -7.86 23.02 5.94
CA ALA A 703 -7.88 24.30 5.25
C ALA A 703 -8.70 24.23 3.95
N TYR A 704 -8.46 23.24 3.10
CA TYR A 704 -9.28 22.99 1.90
C TYR A 704 -10.76 22.79 2.21
N MET A 705 -11.09 21.93 3.18
CA MET A 705 -12.47 21.67 3.54
C MET A 705 -13.17 22.92 4.10
N SER A 706 -12.43 23.79 4.78
CA SER A 706 -12.91 25.11 5.23
C SER A 706 -13.14 26.06 4.05
N GLU A 707 -12.21 26.12 3.08
CA GLU A 707 -12.37 26.98 1.88
C GLU A 707 -13.63 26.62 1.09
N ILE A 708 -13.91 25.33 0.90
CA ILE A 708 -15.08 24.87 0.14
C ILE A 708 -16.39 25.21 0.85
N GLU A 709 -16.41 25.16 2.18
CA GLU A 709 -17.64 25.44 2.96
C GLU A 709 -17.86 26.94 3.16
N THR A 710 -16.80 27.69 3.48
CA THR A 710 -16.88 29.12 3.81
C THR A 710 -16.70 30.05 2.62
N MET A 711 -16.15 29.55 1.51
CA MET A 711 -15.70 30.36 0.35
C MET A 711 -14.65 31.42 0.71
N VAL A 712 -13.89 31.21 1.81
CA VAL A 712 -12.84 32.11 2.29
C VAL A 712 -11.51 31.39 2.35
N ALA A 713 -10.47 32.01 1.77
CA ALA A 713 -9.10 31.50 1.80
C ALA A 713 -8.56 31.43 3.24
N GLN A 714 -7.93 30.31 3.60
CA GLN A 714 -7.33 30.11 4.92
C GLN A 714 -5.89 30.66 4.98
N THR A 715 -5.70 31.89 4.50
CA THR A 715 -4.37 32.50 4.25
C THR A 715 -3.52 32.57 5.52
N GLU A 716 -4.08 33.00 6.64
CA GLU A 716 -3.31 33.24 7.88
C GLU A 716 -2.63 31.97 8.40
N VAL A 717 -3.38 30.85 8.45
CA VAL A 717 -2.86 29.56 8.93
C VAL A 717 -1.84 28.97 7.96
N VAL A 718 -2.07 29.08 6.66
CA VAL A 718 -1.17 28.51 5.63
C VAL A 718 0.12 29.32 5.53
N ASP A 719 0.03 30.65 5.54
CA ASP A 719 1.19 31.53 5.52
C ASP A 719 2.01 31.40 6.80
N GLU A 720 1.37 31.27 7.97
CA GLU A 720 2.08 31.03 9.22
C GLU A 720 2.78 29.68 9.24
N LEU A 721 2.14 28.63 8.69
CA LEU A 721 2.78 27.33 8.53
C LEU A 721 4.04 27.43 7.68
N GLU A 722 3.94 28.07 6.51
CA GLU A 722 5.08 28.30 5.60
C GLU A 722 6.18 29.11 6.31
N ARG A 723 5.82 30.23 6.94
CA ARG A 723 6.76 31.08 7.70
C ARG A 723 7.46 30.31 8.80
N PHE A 724 6.71 29.54 9.60
CA PHE A 724 7.27 28.73 10.67
C PHE A 724 8.28 27.73 10.12
N LEU A 725 7.93 27.00 9.06
CA LEU A 725 8.79 25.97 8.51
C LEU A 725 10.08 26.56 7.91
N CYS A 726 10.00 27.71 7.25
CA CYS A 726 11.16 28.45 6.75
C CYS A 726 12.13 28.89 7.87
N LEU A 727 11.59 29.35 9.01
CA LEU A 727 12.40 29.78 10.15
C LEU A 727 12.95 28.59 10.96
N ALA A 728 12.13 27.57 11.14
CA ALA A 728 12.41 26.40 11.97
C ALA A 728 13.44 25.47 11.34
N TYR A 729 13.52 25.42 10.00
CA TYR A 729 14.34 24.48 9.24
C TYR A 729 15.07 25.18 8.07
N PRO A 730 16.06 26.04 8.34
CA PRO A 730 16.67 26.91 7.31
C PRO A 730 17.68 26.21 6.37
N SER A 731 18.09 24.96 6.63
CA SER A 731 19.14 24.29 5.86
C SER A 731 18.61 23.53 4.62
N LYS A 732 18.89 24.10 3.44
CA LYS A 732 18.73 23.57 2.06
C LYS A 732 17.29 23.47 1.51
N THR A 733 16.73 24.62 1.13
CA THR A 733 15.74 24.83 0.05
C THR A 733 14.57 23.84 -0.04
N GLY A 734 14.03 23.45 1.12
CA GLY A 734 12.69 22.91 1.27
C GLY A 734 12.63 21.74 2.26
N ILE A 735 11.44 21.47 2.75
CA ILE A 735 11.16 20.32 3.59
C ILE A 735 11.21 19.08 2.69
N LYS A 736 12.06 18.10 3.02
CA LYS A 736 12.00 16.77 2.41
C LYS A 736 10.74 16.04 2.90
N LEU A 737 9.57 16.51 2.47
CA LEU A 737 8.34 15.72 2.50
C LEU A 737 8.54 14.63 1.47
N THR A 738 8.98 13.47 1.95
CA THR A 738 9.23 12.34 1.07
C THR A 738 7.90 11.86 0.54
N GLN A 739 7.54 12.29 -0.66
CA GLN A 739 6.65 11.51 -1.53
C GLN A 739 7.35 10.21 -1.92
N LYS A 740 7.63 9.34 -0.95
CA LYS A 740 8.25 8.03 -1.18
C LYS A 740 7.26 7.02 -1.77
N ARG A 741 6.12 7.49 -2.29
CA ARG A 741 5.05 6.67 -2.86
C ARG A 741 4.28 7.34 -4.01
N GLN A 742 4.82 8.37 -4.67
CA GLN A 742 4.35 8.66 -6.03
C GLN A 742 4.88 7.56 -6.95
N SER A 743 4.10 6.49 -7.12
CA SER A 743 4.42 5.45 -8.08
C SER A 743 3.77 5.72 -9.42
N LEU A 744 4.58 5.44 -10.45
CA LEU A 744 4.23 5.01 -11.80
C LEU A 744 4.04 6.06 -12.88
N LYS A 745 4.79 5.82 -13.97
CA LYS A 745 4.74 6.40 -15.33
C LYS A 745 5.61 7.63 -15.65
N LEU A 746 6.69 7.89 -14.91
CA LEU A 746 7.79 8.72 -15.44
C LEU A 746 9.12 7.98 -15.23
N ASP A 747 9.91 7.85 -16.28
CA ASP A 747 11.11 7.00 -16.37
C ASP A 747 12.06 7.10 -15.16
N ARG A 748 12.66 5.96 -14.82
CA ARG A 748 13.60 5.73 -13.70
C ARG A 748 14.83 6.65 -13.68
N ALA A 749 15.04 7.48 -14.70
CA ALA A 749 16.12 8.47 -14.72
C ALA A 749 15.81 9.74 -13.90
N ILE A 750 14.53 10.07 -13.66
CA ILE A 750 14.14 11.39 -13.13
C ILE A 750 13.93 11.41 -11.60
N LEU A 751 13.66 10.26 -10.98
CA LEU A 751 13.35 10.16 -9.53
C LEU A 751 14.58 10.07 -8.61
N THR A 752 15.80 10.28 -9.12
CA THR A 752 17.02 10.23 -8.30
C THR A 752 17.31 11.50 -7.50
N ASN A 753 16.47 12.54 -7.61
CA ASN A 753 16.61 13.77 -6.83
C ASN A 753 15.45 13.93 -5.84
N SER A 754 15.63 13.42 -4.62
CA SER A 754 14.82 13.82 -3.46
C SER A 754 15.07 15.29 -3.11
N LYS A 755 14.35 16.17 -3.80
CA LYS A 755 14.24 17.60 -3.51
C LYS A 755 12.81 17.92 -3.08
N SER A 756 12.67 19.05 -2.41
CA SER A 756 11.78 19.29 -1.30
C SER A 756 10.64 20.24 -1.64
N HIS A 757 9.38 19.81 -1.51
CA HIS A 757 8.23 20.62 -1.92
C HIS A 757 8.04 21.89 -1.07
N SER A 758 7.65 22.99 -1.74
CA SER A 758 7.13 24.21 -1.10
C SER A 758 5.71 23.95 -0.57
N ILE A 759 5.32 24.66 0.50
CA ILE A 759 3.93 24.65 1.00
C ILE A 759 2.95 25.09 -0.10
N PHE A 760 3.36 25.98 -0.99
CA PHE A 760 2.56 26.41 -2.13
C PHE A 760 2.28 25.26 -3.12
N GLU A 761 3.28 24.42 -3.44
CA GLU A 761 3.10 23.23 -4.29
C GLU A 761 2.12 22.23 -3.65
N LEU A 762 2.18 22.06 -2.33
CA LEU A 762 1.24 21.22 -1.59
C LEU A 762 -0.18 21.80 -1.61
N CYS A 763 -0.34 23.13 -1.50
CA CYS A 763 -1.65 23.76 -1.57
C CYS A 763 -2.32 23.51 -2.92
N VAL A 764 -1.54 23.49 -4.01
CA VAL A 764 -2.01 23.10 -5.33
C VAL A 764 -2.45 21.63 -5.35
N GLN A 765 -1.64 20.71 -4.80
CA GLN A 765 -1.97 19.28 -4.74
C GLN A 765 -3.20 18.96 -3.86
N HIS A 766 -3.44 19.76 -2.81
CA HIS A 766 -4.61 19.61 -1.94
C HIS A 766 -5.84 20.36 -2.44
N GLY A 767 -5.72 21.11 -3.54
CA GLY A 767 -6.85 21.79 -4.17
C GLY A 767 -7.34 23.06 -3.47
N LEU A 768 -6.49 23.74 -2.67
CA LEU A 768 -6.81 25.03 -2.02
C LEU A 768 -6.90 26.16 -3.05
N SER A 769 -7.91 26.11 -3.93
CA SER A 769 -8.01 26.97 -5.10
C SER A 769 -8.23 28.43 -4.73
N ILE A 770 -8.88 28.72 -3.59
CA ILE A 770 -9.16 30.09 -3.18
C ILE A 770 -7.87 30.75 -2.66
N TYR A 771 -7.13 30.08 -1.78
CA TYR A 771 -5.80 30.54 -1.35
C TYR A 771 -4.81 30.65 -2.52
N VAL A 772 -4.75 29.66 -3.41
CA VAL A 772 -3.85 29.71 -4.57
C VAL A 772 -4.20 30.87 -5.49
N ASN A 773 -5.49 31.09 -5.78
CA ASN A 773 -5.94 32.23 -6.57
C ASN A 773 -5.51 33.55 -5.91
N HIS A 774 -5.76 33.70 -4.61
CA HIS A 774 -5.38 34.90 -3.86
C HIS A 774 -3.86 35.19 -3.90
N ARG A 775 -3.02 34.17 -3.75
CA ARG A 775 -1.56 34.31 -3.83
C ARG A 775 -1.10 34.64 -5.25
N LEU A 776 -1.72 34.08 -6.28
CA LEU A 776 -1.40 34.39 -7.68
C LEU A 776 -1.86 35.79 -8.09
N GLU A 777 -2.94 36.32 -7.52
CA GLU A 777 -3.36 37.72 -7.68
C GLU A 777 -2.34 38.69 -7.08
N GLN A 778 -1.72 38.32 -5.94
CA GLN A 778 -0.68 39.12 -5.28
C GLN A 778 0.67 39.03 -5.99
N ASP A 779 1.07 37.84 -6.44
CA ASP A 779 2.31 37.60 -7.17
C ASP A 779 2.08 36.66 -8.38
N PRO A 780 1.72 37.23 -9.55
CA PRO A 780 1.53 36.45 -10.77
C PRO A 780 2.79 35.72 -11.24
N SER A 781 3.99 36.13 -10.80
CA SER A 781 5.24 35.49 -11.20
C SER A 781 5.36 34.05 -10.66
N LEU A 782 4.62 33.75 -9.58
CA LEU A 782 4.55 32.41 -9.00
C LEU A 782 4.04 31.38 -10.02
N VAL A 783 3.17 31.71 -10.98
CA VAL A 783 2.62 30.70 -11.91
C VAL A 783 3.69 30.03 -12.79
N SER A 784 4.74 30.79 -13.14
CA SER A 784 5.84 30.38 -14.04
C SER A 784 7.20 30.36 -13.35
N SER A 785 7.21 30.37 -12.01
CA SER A 785 8.44 30.47 -11.25
C SER A 785 9.31 29.22 -11.45
N ARG A 786 10.61 29.44 -11.69
CA ARG A 786 11.61 28.38 -11.81
C ARG A 786 11.97 27.73 -10.48
N GLN A 787 11.40 28.22 -9.38
CA GLN A 787 11.63 27.66 -8.04
C GLN A 787 10.87 26.35 -7.80
N TRP A 788 9.85 26.06 -8.63
CA TRP A 788 9.06 24.84 -8.50
C TRP A 788 9.80 23.63 -9.08
N HIS A 789 9.51 22.47 -8.51
CA HIS A 789 10.10 21.20 -8.93
C HIS A 789 9.56 20.76 -10.28
N ARG A 790 8.28 21.03 -10.51
CA ARG A 790 7.54 20.76 -11.74
C ARG A 790 6.57 21.92 -12.00
N PRO A 791 6.04 22.06 -13.22
CA PRO A 791 4.97 23.02 -13.47
C PRO A 791 3.79 22.80 -12.51
N LEU A 792 3.19 23.88 -11.99
CA LEU A 792 2.08 23.78 -11.02
C LEU A 792 0.88 22.98 -11.56
N LEU A 793 0.64 23.02 -12.88
CA LEU A 793 -0.38 22.18 -13.53
C LEU A 793 -0.12 20.69 -13.33
N SER A 794 1.14 20.26 -13.31
CA SER A 794 1.51 18.86 -13.01
C SER A 794 1.08 18.50 -11.59
N HIS A 795 1.33 19.38 -10.61
CA HIS A 795 0.89 19.19 -9.23
C HIS A 795 -0.65 19.12 -9.10
N ALA A 796 -1.38 19.91 -9.89
CA ALA A 796 -2.85 19.91 -9.83
C ALA A 796 -3.49 18.63 -10.37
N PHE A 797 -2.84 17.90 -11.30
CA PHE A 797 -3.38 16.65 -11.84
C PHE A 797 -3.24 15.45 -10.91
N PHE A 798 -2.34 15.52 -9.94
CA PHE A 798 -2.05 14.44 -9.00
C PHE A 798 -2.33 14.92 -7.57
N PRO A 799 -3.56 14.67 -7.06
CA PRO A 799 -3.90 15.00 -5.69
C PRO A 799 -2.88 14.41 -4.71
N ALA A 800 -2.63 15.11 -3.61
CA ALA A 800 -1.74 14.59 -2.58
C ALA A 800 -2.30 13.30 -1.95
N GLU A 801 -1.59 12.19 -2.09
CA GLU A 801 -1.88 10.97 -1.34
C GLU A 801 -1.12 10.98 -0.01
N THR A 802 -1.85 11.11 1.09
CA THR A 802 -1.27 11.01 2.44
C THR A 802 -1.36 9.55 2.92
N PRO A 803 -0.26 8.94 3.40
CA PRO A 803 -0.32 7.60 3.96
C PRO A 803 -1.31 7.51 5.13
N GLY A 804 -2.33 6.65 5.02
CA GLY A 804 -3.25 6.33 6.11
C GLY A 804 -4.48 7.25 6.25
N ILE A 805 -4.48 8.43 5.60
CA ILE A 805 -5.62 9.36 5.62
C ILE A 805 -6.21 9.42 4.20
N PRO A 806 -7.48 9.04 3.99
CA PRO A 806 -8.11 9.23 2.70
C PRO A 806 -8.11 10.73 2.38
N ALA A 807 -7.49 11.15 1.28
CA ALA A 807 -7.68 12.51 0.77
C ALA A 807 -9.16 12.73 0.45
N PRO A 808 -9.72 13.94 0.60
CA PRO A 808 -11.02 14.25 0.02
C PRO A 808 -11.00 13.94 -1.48
N SER A 809 -12.16 13.59 -2.06
CA SER A 809 -12.29 13.53 -3.51
C SER A 809 -12.14 14.95 -4.05
N ILE A 810 -10.91 15.34 -4.34
CA ILE A 810 -10.58 16.66 -4.89
C ILE A 810 -10.83 16.59 -6.38
N ASP A 811 -11.83 17.33 -6.88
CA ASP A 811 -11.98 17.55 -8.33
C ASP A 811 -10.90 18.54 -8.78
N PRO A 812 -9.92 18.11 -9.60
CA PRO A 812 -8.82 19.00 -9.98
C PRO A 812 -9.26 20.11 -10.94
N THR A 813 -10.49 20.05 -11.46
CA THR A 813 -11.05 21.00 -12.43
C THR A 813 -10.94 22.46 -11.97
N THR A 814 -11.25 22.75 -10.71
CA THR A 814 -11.21 24.14 -10.20
C THR A 814 -9.78 24.66 -10.09
N MET A 815 -8.87 23.86 -9.51
CA MET A 815 -7.46 24.24 -9.39
C MET A 815 -6.79 24.44 -10.76
N VAL A 816 -7.02 23.51 -11.70
CA VAL A 816 -6.47 23.61 -13.06
C VAL A 816 -6.98 24.87 -13.77
N ARG A 817 -8.26 25.20 -13.60
CA ARG A 817 -8.83 26.44 -14.15
C ARG A 817 -8.14 27.68 -13.61
N VAL A 818 -7.99 27.78 -12.29
CA VAL A 818 -7.30 28.91 -11.64
C VAL A 818 -5.89 29.09 -12.18
N LEU A 819 -5.12 27.99 -12.29
CA LEU A 819 -3.76 28.03 -12.82
C LEU A 819 -3.71 28.48 -14.28
N LEU A 820 -4.61 27.96 -15.14
CA LEU A 820 -4.68 28.35 -16.56
C LEU A 820 -5.14 29.80 -16.74
N GLU A 821 -6.03 30.31 -15.90
CA GLU A 821 -6.46 31.71 -15.91
C GLU A 821 -5.33 32.67 -15.53
N HIS A 822 -4.40 32.22 -14.67
CA HIS A 822 -3.20 32.96 -14.31
C HIS A 822 -2.02 32.72 -15.28
N GLY A 823 -2.22 32.02 -16.39
CA GLY A 823 -1.22 31.87 -17.44
C GLY A 823 -0.28 30.67 -17.30
N ALA A 824 -0.64 29.64 -16.55
CA ALA A 824 0.10 28.39 -16.56
C ALA A 824 0.10 27.75 -17.96
N ASP A 825 1.28 27.37 -18.45
CA ASP A 825 1.43 26.77 -19.76
C ASP A 825 1.11 25.25 -19.72
N PRO A 826 0.06 24.77 -20.41
CA PRO A 826 -0.24 23.33 -20.46
C PRO A 826 0.86 22.51 -21.15
N ASN A 827 1.73 23.15 -21.94
CA ASN A 827 2.85 22.50 -22.63
C ASN A 827 4.18 22.68 -21.89
N ALA A 828 4.18 23.20 -20.66
CA ALA A 828 5.38 23.37 -19.86
C ALA A 828 6.14 22.04 -19.70
N VAL A 829 7.47 22.11 -19.79
CA VAL A 829 8.38 20.98 -19.64
C VAL A 829 8.30 20.43 -18.21
N ASP A 830 8.08 19.13 -18.10
CA ASP A 830 7.96 18.37 -16.86
C ASP A 830 8.77 17.07 -16.96
N GLY A 831 9.99 17.08 -16.44
CA GLY A 831 10.96 16.00 -16.62
C GLY A 831 11.40 15.87 -18.08
N ASP A 832 11.27 14.65 -18.63
CA ASP A 832 11.58 14.34 -20.03
C ASP A 832 10.35 14.52 -20.96
N SER A 833 9.28 15.13 -20.45
CA SER A 833 7.97 15.23 -21.11
C SER A 833 7.35 16.62 -20.93
N THR A 834 6.10 16.80 -21.36
CA THR A 834 5.30 18.01 -21.09
C THR A 834 4.15 17.70 -20.14
N THR A 835 3.67 18.73 -19.46
CA THR A 835 2.54 18.63 -18.51
C THR A 835 1.29 18.04 -19.18
N TRP A 836 0.96 18.49 -20.38
CA TRP A 836 -0.11 17.94 -21.22
C TRP A 836 0.09 16.45 -21.56
N ARG A 837 1.30 16.05 -21.96
CA ARG A 837 1.58 14.65 -22.31
C ARG A 837 1.46 13.74 -21.10
N ASN A 838 1.98 14.16 -19.95
CA ASN A 838 1.86 13.42 -18.70
C ASN A 838 0.39 13.26 -18.27
N PHE A 839 -0.45 14.28 -18.48
CA PHE A 839 -1.89 14.19 -18.23
C PHE A 839 -2.58 13.15 -19.13
N VAL A 840 -2.35 13.21 -20.45
CA VAL A 840 -2.98 12.27 -21.40
C VAL A 840 -2.56 10.82 -21.12
N HIS A 841 -1.28 10.59 -20.83
CA HIS A 841 -0.76 9.27 -20.51
C HIS A 841 -1.39 8.65 -19.24
N ASN A 842 -1.83 9.48 -18.29
CA ASN A 842 -2.54 9.05 -17.08
C ASN A 842 -4.07 9.01 -17.24
N MET A 843 -4.61 9.58 -18.30
CA MET A 843 -6.04 9.45 -18.66
C MET A 843 -6.35 8.08 -19.29
N VAL A 844 -5.32 7.39 -19.78
CA VAL A 844 -5.41 6.10 -20.48
C VAL A 844 -6.19 5.02 -19.70
N ASP A 845 -6.02 5.00 -18.38
CA ASP A 845 -6.60 3.98 -17.51
C ASP A 845 -7.91 4.44 -16.83
N ASP A 846 -8.38 5.68 -17.08
CA ASP A 846 -9.54 6.29 -16.42
C ASP A 846 -10.21 7.40 -17.27
N PHE A 847 -11.41 7.10 -17.78
CA PHE A 847 -12.23 7.98 -18.61
C PHE A 847 -13.35 8.72 -17.85
N SER A 848 -13.12 9.05 -16.57
CA SER A 848 -14.09 9.79 -15.78
C SER A 848 -14.52 11.12 -16.43
N LYS A 849 -15.76 11.53 -16.16
CA LYS A 849 -16.34 12.79 -16.65
C LYS A 849 -15.48 14.01 -16.28
N SER A 850 -14.79 13.99 -15.14
CA SER A 850 -13.86 15.04 -14.71
C SER A 850 -12.63 15.12 -15.63
N LYS A 851 -11.95 14.00 -15.90
CA LYS A 851 -10.79 13.96 -16.82
C LYS A 851 -11.15 14.38 -18.24
N LEU A 852 -12.33 14.01 -18.74
CA LEU A 852 -12.82 14.47 -20.04
C LEU A 852 -13.02 15.99 -20.09
N LYS A 853 -13.55 16.60 -19.01
CA LYS A 853 -13.68 18.07 -18.90
C LYS A 853 -12.32 18.76 -18.82
N LEU A 854 -11.37 18.20 -18.07
CA LEU A 854 -10.02 18.72 -17.96
C LEU A 854 -9.28 18.71 -19.30
N ARG A 855 -9.39 17.62 -20.07
CA ARG A 855 -8.87 17.55 -21.44
C ARG A 855 -9.41 18.69 -22.30
N ASP A 856 -10.72 18.88 -22.29
CA ASP A 856 -11.37 19.93 -23.10
C ASP A 856 -10.89 21.32 -22.71
N LEU A 857 -10.74 21.55 -21.40
CA LEU A 857 -10.21 22.79 -20.85
C LEU A 857 -8.76 23.03 -21.31
N LEU A 858 -7.88 22.04 -21.21
CA LEU A 858 -6.47 22.15 -21.61
C LEU A 858 -6.33 22.42 -23.11
N LEU A 859 -7.06 21.70 -23.97
CA LEU A 859 -7.08 21.94 -25.41
C LEU A 859 -7.58 23.35 -25.74
N SER A 860 -8.64 23.81 -25.07
CA SER A 860 -9.16 25.19 -25.25
C SER A 860 -8.17 26.28 -24.81
N LYS A 861 -7.19 25.92 -23.96
CA LYS A 861 -6.14 26.80 -23.45
C LYS A 861 -4.78 26.56 -24.10
N GLY A 862 -4.75 25.91 -25.27
CA GLY A 862 -3.56 25.81 -26.12
C GLY A 862 -2.67 24.60 -25.88
N ALA A 863 -3.16 23.56 -25.20
CA ALA A 863 -2.45 22.28 -25.14
C ALA A 863 -2.23 21.71 -26.54
N ASP A 864 -0.99 21.33 -26.87
CA ASP A 864 -0.61 20.89 -28.22
C ASP A 864 -1.07 19.45 -28.47
N PRO A 865 -2.06 19.20 -29.34
CA PRO A 865 -2.52 17.85 -29.64
C PRO A 865 -1.48 17.01 -30.40
N ASN A 866 -0.39 17.63 -30.88
CA ASN A 866 0.72 17.00 -31.59
C ASN A 866 1.96 16.79 -30.73
N ALA A 867 1.93 17.16 -29.44
CA ALA A 867 3.07 16.98 -28.55
C ALA A 867 3.37 15.48 -28.32
N GLY A 868 4.48 14.99 -28.88
CA GLY A 868 4.99 13.63 -28.62
C GLY A 868 4.07 12.49 -29.08
N SER A 869 3.93 11.46 -28.23
CA SER A 869 3.08 10.27 -28.47
C SER A 869 1.58 10.49 -28.25
N VAL A 870 1.12 11.68 -27.85
CA VAL A 870 -0.26 11.89 -27.34
C VAL A 870 -1.35 11.25 -28.22
N LEU A 871 -1.29 11.49 -29.54
CA LEU A 871 -2.22 10.88 -30.49
C LEU A 871 -1.98 9.36 -30.61
N PHE A 872 -0.72 8.91 -30.72
CA PHE A 872 -0.40 7.48 -30.81
C PHE A 872 -0.82 6.68 -29.58
N GLU A 873 -0.52 7.16 -28.37
CA GLU A 873 -0.96 6.57 -27.11
C GLU A 873 -2.50 6.48 -27.05
N THR A 874 -3.20 7.55 -27.43
CA THR A 874 -4.66 7.54 -27.51
C THR A 874 -5.16 6.49 -28.51
N LEU A 875 -4.47 6.31 -29.65
CA LEU A 875 -4.84 5.35 -30.69
C LEU A 875 -4.59 3.88 -30.29
N THR A 876 -3.49 3.54 -29.63
CA THR A 876 -3.16 2.13 -29.29
C THR A 876 -4.06 1.54 -28.22
N ILE A 877 -4.59 2.37 -27.31
CA ILE A 877 -5.56 1.96 -26.27
C ILE A 877 -6.88 1.46 -26.88
N VAL A 878 -7.23 1.98 -28.07
CA VAL A 878 -8.48 1.63 -28.77
C VAL A 878 -8.53 0.17 -29.18
N SER A 879 -7.41 -0.53 -29.22
CA SER A 879 -7.35 -1.91 -29.71
C SER A 879 -7.54 -2.99 -28.63
N THR A 880 -7.28 -2.71 -27.35
CA THR A 880 -7.21 -3.73 -26.28
C THR A 880 -8.33 -3.67 -25.22
N SER A 881 -9.24 -2.68 -25.24
CA SER A 881 -10.28 -2.50 -24.20
C SER A 881 -11.74 -2.56 -24.72
N PRO A 882 -12.72 -3.06 -23.94
CA PRO A 882 -14.16 -2.99 -24.24
C PRO A 882 -14.78 -1.57 -24.17
N ALA A 883 -14.09 -0.57 -23.62
CA ALA A 883 -14.60 0.80 -23.39
C ALA A 883 -14.57 1.74 -24.62
N LYS A 884 -14.79 1.22 -25.84
CA LYS A 884 -14.44 1.91 -27.10
C LYS A 884 -15.31 3.13 -27.49
N VAL A 885 -16.51 3.28 -26.93
CA VAL A 885 -17.42 4.40 -27.31
C VAL A 885 -16.91 5.77 -26.81
N TYR A 886 -16.43 5.84 -25.56
CA TYR A 886 -15.89 7.07 -24.99
C TYR A 886 -14.54 7.45 -25.59
N GLN A 887 -13.76 6.47 -26.04
CA GLN A 887 -12.41 6.66 -26.58
C GLN A 887 -12.39 7.25 -27.99
N MET A 888 -13.34 6.86 -28.85
CA MET A 888 -13.47 7.44 -30.19
C MET A 888 -13.80 8.93 -30.12
N SER A 889 -14.59 9.35 -29.13
CA SER A 889 -14.83 10.76 -28.82
C SER A 889 -13.56 11.52 -28.40
N ILE A 890 -12.55 10.85 -27.85
CA ILE A 890 -11.27 11.49 -27.47
C ILE A 890 -10.43 11.76 -28.70
N CYS A 891 -10.27 10.77 -29.58
CA CYS A 891 -9.59 10.97 -30.86
C CYS A 891 -10.26 12.08 -31.67
N ASP A 892 -11.60 12.11 -31.71
CA ASP A 892 -12.33 13.16 -32.41
C ASP A 892 -11.99 14.54 -31.88
N LYS A 893 -11.99 14.73 -30.56
CA LYS A 893 -11.61 16.02 -29.95
C LYS A 893 -10.16 16.42 -30.21
N LEU A 894 -9.22 15.46 -30.25
CA LEU A 894 -7.83 15.74 -30.60
C LEU A 894 -7.70 16.19 -32.07
N PHE A 895 -8.41 15.55 -32.99
CA PHE A 895 -8.45 15.98 -34.39
C PHE A 895 -9.10 17.36 -34.55
N ASP A 896 -10.19 17.62 -33.82
CA ASP A 896 -10.85 18.93 -33.81
C ASP A 896 -9.93 20.03 -33.27
N ALA A 897 -9.02 19.68 -32.36
CA ALA A 897 -7.98 20.56 -31.85
C ALA A 897 -6.75 20.68 -32.76
N GLY A 898 -6.66 19.91 -33.86
CA GLY A 898 -5.57 19.99 -34.84
C GLY A 898 -4.51 18.88 -34.76
N ALA A 899 -4.83 17.71 -34.19
CA ALA A 899 -3.94 16.56 -34.23
C ALA A 899 -3.65 16.11 -35.67
N ASN A 900 -2.38 15.93 -36.00
CA ASN A 900 -1.89 15.53 -37.32
C ASN A 900 -1.37 14.08 -37.25
N PRO A 901 -2.01 13.14 -37.98
CA PRO A 901 -1.61 11.73 -37.98
C PRO A 901 -0.22 11.48 -38.59
N ASN A 902 0.33 12.44 -39.34
CA ASN A 902 1.67 12.35 -39.94
C ASN A 902 2.75 13.04 -39.10
N SER A 903 2.43 13.53 -37.90
CA SER A 903 3.42 14.06 -36.98
C SER A 903 4.50 13.02 -36.66
N LYS A 904 5.74 13.48 -36.48
CA LYS A 904 6.90 12.63 -36.20
C LYS A 904 6.76 12.00 -34.81
N TYR A 905 7.00 10.69 -34.74
CA TYR A 905 7.02 9.90 -33.52
C TYR A 905 8.23 8.96 -33.55
N ASP A 906 9.19 9.19 -32.65
CA ASP A 906 10.51 8.55 -32.65
C ASP A 906 11.22 8.64 -34.03
N ASP A 907 11.42 7.49 -34.67
CA ASP A 907 12.04 7.31 -35.98
C ASP A 907 11.04 7.29 -37.15
N THR A 908 9.74 7.42 -36.90
CA THR A 908 8.66 7.28 -37.90
C THR A 908 7.54 8.31 -37.72
N THR A 909 6.38 8.11 -38.35
CA THR A 909 5.16 8.92 -38.12
C THR A 909 4.17 8.16 -37.23
N ILE A 910 3.29 8.90 -36.53
CA ILE A 910 2.21 8.32 -35.71
C ILE A 910 1.39 7.32 -36.53
N TRP A 911 1.04 7.70 -37.76
CA TRP A 911 0.32 6.86 -38.71
C TRP A 911 1.06 5.54 -39.03
N LYS A 912 2.35 5.60 -39.37
CA LYS A 912 3.14 4.40 -39.65
C LYS A 912 3.29 3.51 -38.41
N ARG A 913 3.46 4.10 -37.23
CA ARG A 913 3.54 3.35 -35.97
C ARG A 913 2.22 2.65 -35.65
N TYR A 914 1.08 3.31 -35.87
CA TYR A 914 -0.26 2.72 -35.73
C TYR A 914 -0.44 1.52 -36.67
N LEU A 915 -0.04 1.66 -37.94
CA LEU A 915 -0.08 0.55 -38.89
C LEU A 915 0.80 -0.63 -38.44
N SER A 916 2.04 -0.39 -37.99
CA SER A 916 2.92 -1.43 -37.42
C SER A 916 2.26 -2.16 -36.25
N TYR A 917 1.59 -1.40 -35.39
CA TYR A 917 0.93 -1.93 -34.20
C TYR A 917 -0.25 -2.84 -34.57
N ILE A 918 -1.13 -2.42 -35.48
CA ILE A 918 -2.29 -3.26 -35.88
C ILE A 918 -1.84 -4.54 -36.59
N ILE A 919 -0.76 -4.47 -37.38
CA ILE A 919 -0.16 -5.68 -37.96
C ILE A 919 0.33 -6.63 -36.86
N TYR A 920 0.94 -6.09 -35.80
CA TYR A 920 1.44 -6.88 -34.67
C TYR A 920 0.30 -7.55 -33.88
N VAL A 921 -0.78 -6.84 -33.56
CA VAL A 921 -1.91 -7.37 -32.78
C VAL A 921 -2.97 -8.10 -33.62
N LYS A 922 -2.69 -8.36 -34.90
CA LYS A 922 -3.65 -8.94 -35.86
C LYS A 922 -4.28 -10.26 -35.37
N SER A 923 -3.53 -11.10 -34.67
CA SER A 923 -4.05 -12.37 -34.11
C SER A 923 -5.23 -12.17 -33.17
N ASP A 924 -5.28 -11.02 -32.50
CA ASP A 924 -6.24 -10.69 -31.45
C ASP A 924 -7.49 -9.98 -32.01
N LEU A 925 -7.47 -9.57 -33.29
CA LEU A 925 -8.55 -8.86 -33.98
C LEU A 925 -9.69 -9.77 -34.48
N GLN A 926 -9.75 -11.04 -34.07
CA GLN A 926 -10.78 -11.99 -34.52
C GLN A 926 -12.20 -11.65 -34.04
N ASN A 927 -12.34 -10.74 -33.06
CA ASN A 927 -13.63 -10.25 -32.61
C ASN A 927 -14.21 -9.18 -33.56
N ARG A 928 -15.40 -9.43 -34.12
CA ARG A 928 -16.07 -8.55 -35.10
C ARG A 928 -16.29 -7.12 -34.59
N ASN A 929 -16.52 -6.93 -33.28
CA ASN A 929 -16.68 -5.61 -32.69
C ASN A 929 -15.35 -4.85 -32.62
N ILE A 930 -14.24 -5.57 -32.37
CA ILE A 930 -12.89 -4.98 -32.37
C ILE A 930 -12.54 -4.56 -33.80
N LEU A 931 -12.76 -5.44 -34.78
CA LEU A 931 -12.55 -5.18 -36.20
C LEU A 931 -13.35 -3.96 -36.70
N HIS A 932 -14.60 -3.80 -36.27
CA HIS A 932 -15.42 -2.63 -36.62
C HIS A 932 -14.90 -1.30 -36.05
N ASN A 933 -14.32 -1.33 -34.86
CA ASN A 933 -13.77 -0.11 -34.26
C ASN A 933 -12.43 0.28 -34.89
N GLU A 934 -11.57 -0.69 -35.21
CA GLU A 934 -10.34 -0.42 -35.98
C GLU A 934 -10.67 0.14 -37.37
N PHE A 935 -11.74 -0.36 -38.01
CA PHE A 935 -12.22 0.20 -39.26
C PHE A 935 -12.59 1.69 -39.12
N LYS A 936 -13.39 2.04 -38.10
CA LYS A 936 -13.77 3.44 -37.84
C LYS A 936 -12.55 4.33 -37.57
N GLN A 937 -11.59 3.84 -36.79
CA GLN A 937 -10.40 4.59 -36.44
C GLN A 937 -9.47 4.80 -37.63
N MET A 938 -9.21 3.76 -38.42
CA MET A 938 -8.42 3.86 -39.65
C MET A 938 -9.08 4.81 -40.67
N LYS A 939 -10.40 4.71 -40.84
CA LYS A 939 -11.17 5.64 -41.67
C LYS A 939 -11.02 7.08 -41.18
N ARG A 940 -11.07 7.31 -39.86
CA ARG A 940 -10.91 8.64 -39.26
C ARG A 940 -9.50 9.19 -39.49
N LEU A 941 -8.45 8.40 -39.30
CA LEU A 941 -7.07 8.80 -39.54
C LEU A 941 -6.84 9.24 -41.00
N LEU A 942 -7.38 8.47 -41.96
CA LEU A 942 -7.36 8.82 -43.37
C LEU A 942 -8.10 10.14 -43.65
N LEU A 943 -9.30 10.31 -43.11
CA LEU A 943 -10.06 11.56 -43.25
C LEU A 943 -9.38 12.77 -42.57
N SER A 944 -8.56 12.52 -41.55
CA SER A 944 -7.73 13.54 -40.89
C SER A 944 -6.38 13.77 -41.59
N GLY A 945 -6.18 13.21 -42.79
CA GLY A 945 -5.02 13.49 -43.64
C GLY A 945 -3.86 12.52 -43.51
N ALA A 946 -4.04 11.33 -42.92
CA ALA A 946 -3.00 10.31 -42.86
C ALA A 946 -2.47 9.92 -44.26
N ASP A 947 -1.16 9.74 -44.38
CA ASP A 947 -0.49 9.47 -45.66
C ASP A 947 -1.04 8.20 -46.34
N PRO A 948 -1.76 8.32 -47.47
CA PRO A 948 -2.32 7.16 -48.16
C PRO A 948 -1.25 6.31 -48.86
N ASN A 949 0.00 6.78 -48.92
CA ASN A 949 1.15 6.08 -49.52
C ASN A 949 2.09 5.48 -48.47
N ALA A 950 1.67 5.44 -47.20
CA ALA A 950 2.48 4.88 -46.13
C ALA A 950 2.83 3.40 -46.40
N THR A 951 4.09 3.06 -46.14
CA THR A 951 4.62 1.70 -46.17
C THR A 951 5.20 1.32 -44.82
N VAL A 952 4.94 0.08 -44.40
CA VAL A 952 5.40 -0.48 -43.11
C VAL A 952 5.83 -1.93 -43.32
N ASN A 953 7.02 -2.31 -42.84
CA ASN A 953 7.59 -3.65 -42.99
C ASN A 953 7.55 -4.18 -44.45
N GLY A 954 7.75 -3.29 -45.43
CA GLY A 954 7.71 -3.62 -46.86
C GLY A 954 6.31 -3.78 -47.46
N LYS A 955 5.22 -3.60 -46.68
CA LYS A 955 3.84 -3.68 -47.14
C LYS A 955 3.26 -2.29 -47.41
N THR A 956 2.48 -2.14 -48.47
CA THR A 956 1.70 -0.94 -48.77
C THR A 956 0.43 -0.88 -47.92
N LEU A 957 -0.14 0.32 -47.75
CA LEU A 957 -1.40 0.49 -47.03
C LEU A 957 -2.53 -0.41 -47.58
N ASP A 958 -2.61 -0.63 -48.90
CA ASP A 958 -3.63 -1.49 -49.51
C ASP A 958 -3.50 -2.94 -49.02
N LEU A 959 -2.27 -3.47 -49.02
CA LEU A 959 -1.99 -4.82 -48.53
C LEU A 959 -2.26 -4.94 -47.03
N ILE A 960 -1.96 -3.89 -46.26
CA ILE A 960 -2.22 -3.85 -44.82
C ILE A 960 -3.74 -3.86 -44.54
N ILE A 961 -4.53 -3.07 -45.29
CA ILE A 961 -6.00 -3.06 -45.19
C ILE A 961 -6.59 -4.43 -45.52
N GLU A 962 -6.18 -5.03 -46.64
CA GLU A 962 -6.62 -6.38 -47.04
C GLU A 962 -6.24 -7.43 -46.01
N GLU A 963 -5.03 -7.33 -45.45
CA GLU A 963 -4.51 -8.28 -44.48
C GLU A 963 -5.25 -8.22 -43.13
N ILE A 964 -5.59 -7.02 -42.64
CA ILE A 964 -6.25 -6.82 -41.35
C ILE A 964 -7.75 -7.09 -41.45
N PHE A 965 -8.42 -6.52 -42.45
CA PHE A 965 -9.87 -6.52 -42.53
C PHE A 965 -10.45 -7.65 -43.38
N GLY A 966 -9.63 -8.34 -44.19
CA GLY A 966 -10.09 -9.43 -45.06
C GLY A 966 -11.18 -8.95 -46.02
N THR A 967 -12.42 -9.41 -45.83
CA THR A 967 -13.60 -8.95 -46.60
C THR A 967 -14.45 -7.90 -45.86
N TYR A 968 -14.11 -7.54 -44.63
CA TYR A 968 -14.94 -6.70 -43.75
C TYR A 968 -14.65 -5.21 -43.93
N HIS A 969 -15.48 -4.48 -44.65
CA HIS A 969 -15.30 -3.04 -45.00
C HIS A 969 -14.01 -2.68 -45.75
N THR A 970 -13.23 -3.66 -46.20
CA THR A 970 -11.99 -3.50 -46.98
C THR A 970 -12.20 -2.64 -48.23
N ALA A 971 -13.26 -2.89 -49.00
CA ALA A 971 -13.57 -2.13 -50.21
C ALA A 971 -13.80 -0.63 -49.93
N GLU A 972 -14.39 -0.30 -48.78
CA GLU A 972 -14.69 1.07 -48.37
C GLU A 972 -13.41 1.84 -48.01
N LEU A 973 -12.49 1.21 -47.26
CA LEU A 973 -11.20 1.82 -46.94
C LEU A 973 -10.32 1.97 -48.19
N LEU A 974 -10.27 0.96 -49.06
CA LEU A 974 -9.50 1.01 -50.30
C LEU A 974 -10.03 2.08 -51.26
N ASP A 975 -11.35 2.26 -51.35
CA ASP A 975 -11.94 3.34 -52.14
C ASP A 975 -11.55 4.72 -51.56
N LEU A 976 -11.61 4.88 -50.24
CA LEU A 976 -11.17 6.11 -49.58
C LEU A 976 -9.68 6.42 -49.86
N VAL A 977 -8.80 5.42 -49.74
CA VAL A 977 -7.37 5.56 -50.04
C VAL A 977 -7.13 5.95 -51.50
N ARG A 978 -7.86 5.34 -52.45
CA ARG A 978 -7.80 5.71 -53.87
C ARG A 978 -8.23 7.15 -54.09
N GLN A 979 -9.34 7.57 -53.49
CA GLN A 979 -9.83 8.94 -53.59
C GLN A 979 -8.81 9.96 -53.04
N MET A 980 -8.11 9.62 -51.96
CA MET A 980 -7.05 10.46 -51.38
C MET A 980 -5.80 10.54 -52.27
N ARG A 981 -5.35 9.43 -52.85
CA ARG A 981 -4.19 9.41 -53.77
C ARG A 981 -4.41 10.23 -55.04
N LEU A 982 -5.66 10.34 -55.47
CA LEU A 982 -6.03 11.05 -56.71
C LEU A 982 -6.11 12.58 -56.55
N ARG A 983 -5.97 13.16 -55.35
CA ARG A 983 -6.26 14.60 -55.13
C ARG A 983 -5.21 15.31 -54.26
N THR A 984 -4.56 16.32 -54.84
CA THR A 984 -3.48 17.13 -54.23
C THR A 984 -3.92 18.40 -53.50
N ASP A 985 -5.23 18.64 -53.28
CA ASP A 985 -5.71 19.94 -52.77
C ASP A 985 -6.54 19.83 -51.47
N GLY A 986 -6.07 20.50 -50.41
CA GLY A 986 -6.54 20.34 -49.02
C GLY A 986 -7.94 20.89 -48.70
N GLY A 987 -8.60 21.57 -49.64
CA GLY A 987 -9.88 22.25 -49.41
C GLY A 987 -11.13 21.36 -49.31
N LEU A 988 -11.08 20.11 -49.79
CA LEU A 988 -12.26 19.22 -49.81
C LEU A 988 -12.41 18.39 -48.53
N LEU A 989 -11.31 18.06 -47.83
CA LEU A 989 -11.38 17.31 -46.56
C LEU A 989 -12.18 18.08 -45.50
N SER A 990 -12.02 19.41 -45.44
CA SER A 990 -12.84 20.34 -44.64
C SER A 990 -14.33 20.35 -45.06
N ARG A 991 -14.63 20.21 -46.36
CA ARG A 991 -16.00 20.12 -46.89
C ARG A 991 -16.66 18.78 -46.59
N ILE A 992 -15.95 17.67 -46.74
CA ILE A 992 -16.41 16.32 -46.36
C ILE A 992 -16.67 16.27 -44.85
N TRP A 993 -15.80 16.88 -44.04
CA TRP A 993 -15.98 17.01 -42.60
C TRP A 993 -17.29 17.75 -42.25
N LYS A 994 -17.61 18.85 -42.95
CA LYS A 994 -18.86 19.62 -42.77
C LYS A 994 -20.13 18.94 -43.32
N THR A 995 -20.05 18.15 -44.39
CA THR A 995 -21.23 17.53 -45.01
C THR A 995 -21.61 16.19 -44.38
N THR A 996 -20.65 15.46 -43.80
CA THR A 996 -20.90 14.11 -43.24
C THR A 996 -21.42 14.15 -41.80
N TRP A 997 -21.34 15.30 -41.11
CA TRP A 997 -21.73 15.49 -39.70
C TRP A 997 -22.76 16.62 -39.49
N ARG A 998 -23.80 16.71 -40.32
CA ARG A 998 -25.05 17.37 -39.88
C ARG A 998 -25.77 16.41 -38.92
N ARG A 999 -26.00 16.87 -37.68
CA ARG A 999 -26.97 16.26 -36.74
C ARG A 999 -28.27 15.94 -37.50
N PRO A 1000 -28.95 14.81 -37.22
CA PRO A 1000 -30.31 14.63 -37.69
C PRO A 1000 -31.14 15.82 -37.17
N THR A 1001 -31.72 16.58 -38.09
CA THR A 1001 -32.73 17.59 -37.75
C THR A 1001 -33.90 16.90 -37.07
N GLN A 1002 -34.45 17.57 -36.05
CA GLN A 1002 -35.60 17.16 -35.25
C GLN A 1002 -36.70 16.49 -36.09
N PRO A 1003 -37.30 15.37 -35.64
CA PRO A 1003 -38.50 14.86 -36.27
C PRO A 1003 -39.68 15.76 -35.90
N THR A 1004 -40.36 16.23 -36.93
CA THR A 1004 -41.68 16.86 -36.86
C THR A 1004 -42.70 15.87 -36.31
N SER A 1005 -43.66 16.41 -35.57
CA SER A 1005 -44.81 15.73 -34.98
C SER A 1005 -45.62 14.90 -35.97
N SER A 1006 -45.81 13.61 -35.68
CA SER A 1006 -47.12 12.90 -35.67
C SER A 1006 -46.95 11.38 -35.50
N GLU A 1007 -47.69 10.87 -34.52
CA GLU A 1007 -48.33 9.54 -34.43
C GLU A 1007 -47.51 8.24 -34.36
N ASN A 1008 -47.67 7.62 -33.18
CA ASN A 1008 -47.94 6.20 -32.91
C ASN A 1008 -46.80 5.17 -32.73
N ASP A 1009 -46.60 4.85 -31.44
CA ASP A 1009 -46.68 3.49 -30.87
C ASP A 1009 -45.61 2.43 -31.20
N ARG A 1010 -44.64 2.25 -30.29
CA ARG A 1010 -44.58 1.12 -29.32
C ARG A 1010 -43.17 0.91 -28.72
N ALA A 1011 -43.07 1.19 -27.42
CA ALA A 1011 -42.37 0.47 -26.34
C ALA A 1011 -40.96 -0.12 -26.55
N ALA A 1012 -39.97 0.46 -25.85
CA ALA A 1012 -39.19 -0.23 -24.81
C ALA A 1012 -38.41 0.80 -23.97
N SER A 1013 -38.96 1.13 -22.81
CA SER A 1013 -38.38 1.95 -21.74
C SER A 1013 -37.29 1.20 -20.98
N ILE A 1014 -36.11 1.82 -20.81
CA ILE A 1014 -35.25 1.59 -19.62
C ILE A 1014 -34.81 2.96 -19.13
N ASP A 1015 -35.35 3.33 -17.97
CA ASP A 1015 -35.13 4.56 -17.23
C ASP A 1015 -33.67 4.70 -16.77
N LEU A 1016 -33.08 5.86 -16.99
CA LEU A 1016 -31.88 6.35 -16.30
C LEU A 1016 -32.36 7.39 -15.28
N TYR A 1017 -32.41 6.97 -14.01
CA TYR A 1017 -32.65 7.84 -12.88
C TYR A 1017 -31.33 8.43 -12.36
N ASP A 1018 -31.40 9.72 -12.05
CA ASP A 1018 -30.51 10.51 -11.21
C ASP A 1018 -30.32 9.91 -9.80
N ALA A 1019 -29.08 9.84 -9.33
CA ALA A 1019 -28.61 10.12 -7.96
C ALA A 1019 -27.07 10.09 -7.92
#